data_AF-A0A1E4ZMQ1-F1
#
_entry.id   AF-A0A1E4ZMQ1-F1
#
_cell.length_a   1.000
_cell.length_b   1.000
_cell.length_c   1.000
_cell.angle_alpha   90.00
_cell.angle_beta   90.00
_cell.angle_gamma   90.00
#
_symmetry.space_group_name_H-M   'P 1'
#
loop_
_entity.id
_entity.type
_entity.pdbx_description
1 polymer ?
#
loop_
_entity_poly.entity_id
_entity_poly.type
_entity_poly.pdbx_seq_one_letter_code
_entity_poly.pdbx_strand_id
1 'polypeptide(L)'
;MLRSFKYILFFSFLFLLTNIQPSYADEKNLSTSKTANPSDEISLKSFERIFSRNTTDSSILLSTFISEELISLTSNANHYKINRFFDVTLSKYQDEAKALLLFTYMKRSFNFFWDFSDAENHYLLPQFVDIENSPSENEEIVTLNGLSSPSEMGFACVAYIIGAEYGWITSKDLLTRLQSIISFFADLSNANIKKGFFSSLYNIQSGQKAKYYNFSSLDTSYFLIGAIAAKQYLSSQKLLIQKKPSSDSPALDIIDDIIKKIDFIYNRINWTALISVDGFLSQGWDYNGNRLYEKNSKDTLVHKDFKSSYLLYLLAIGSTNNQISPNIWAKLNRDVKDLYTTKSQEESLLGAHFSLIQHIFPQCYLDLRDYKYKSRETNFAREKIVPFKDSSNWQYFENTSKVIQFNRQYVRNLAQNMPNRYPTYLSYWGLSECWSSKYSYDSLHPLNNEFPMGARVSPTIAMASINFNEVAVFNQYQRLLNRENFPVDGFPEVLTNYGFVSSFTFSTPIDNRERVMPRISGKEKGSEILALENFFTGLVWQLISMDKNVTTALKNVGFPFLYLPGSSPSMGHNRHKSLAKPVITKEFSIISETDNTEDPNGIELFVHNYHLFPSVDFCEYQLSNSPDFKETLISQVVTQENFFKIYIALPGDTSYTHLRVRLGQFSNSENENLTYTAWSELLNTNDLLNSEPSIININEENLVISPFNYDTNTNEDKDLTITLNPEKDETDENNNTTSLESDSRFDKELKYMQRILSELQNNNANPRYIKRATHYISLLEKYQRVLNTPLKDLPLLEKYQKITIEKKGYTPLSFLRRNFPYHLKKLEKITNLKTT
;
A
#
# COMPACT_ATOMS: atom_id res chain seq x y z
N MET A 1 -10.94 -2.16 39.79
CA MET A 1 -9.98 -3.16 40.32
C MET A 1 -9.39 -4.09 39.24
N LEU A 2 -10.14 -4.58 38.25
CA LEU A 2 -9.60 -5.46 37.19
C LEU A 2 -8.64 -4.79 36.17
N ARG A 3 -8.61 -3.46 36.06
CA ARG A 3 -7.61 -2.73 35.26
C ARG A 3 -6.26 -2.57 35.98
N SER A 4 -6.26 -2.60 37.31
CA SER A 4 -5.06 -2.43 38.16
C SER A 4 -4.21 -3.71 38.17
N PHE A 5 -4.84 -4.88 38.02
CA PHE A 5 -4.17 -6.18 38.00
C PHE A 5 -3.34 -6.43 36.72
N LYS A 6 -3.72 -5.84 35.58
CA LYS A 6 -2.95 -5.94 34.33
C LYS A 6 -1.60 -5.23 34.40
N TYR A 7 -1.50 -4.12 35.14
CA TYR A 7 -0.26 -3.37 35.31
C TYR A 7 0.71 -4.04 36.30
N ILE A 8 0.19 -4.73 37.33
CA ILE A 8 1.02 -5.39 38.35
C ILE A 8 1.66 -6.68 37.79
N LEU A 9 0.95 -7.44 36.95
CA LEU A 9 1.52 -8.59 36.24
C LEU A 9 2.56 -8.17 35.18
N PHE A 10 2.38 -7.02 34.54
CA PHE A 10 3.31 -6.47 33.56
C PHE A 10 4.65 -6.04 34.18
N PHE A 11 4.63 -5.40 35.36
CA PHE A 11 5.85 -5.04 36.10
C PHE A 11 6.57 -6.25 36.69
N SER A 12 5.83 -7.27 37.12
CA SER A 12 6.41 -8.50 37.68
C SER A 12 7.15 -9.34 36.62
N PHE A 13 6.72 -9.27 35.36
CA PHE A 13 7.39 -9.94 34.24
C PHE A 13 8.65 -9.20 33.78
N LEU A 14 8.66 -7.86 33.86
CA LEU A 14 9.83 -7.03 33.55
C LEU A 14 10.98 -7.23 34.57
N PHE A 15 10.65 -7.39 35.86
CA PHE A 15 11.64 -7.59 36.93
C PHE A 15 12.33 -8.97 36.89
N LEU A 16 11.68 -9.97 36.26
CA LEU A 16 12.24 -11.31 36.05
C LEU A 16 13.23 -11.35 34.87
N LEU A 17 13.14 -10.42 33.92
CA LEU A 17 14.05 -10.31 32.78
C LEU A 17 15.30 -9.47 33.07
N THR A 18 15.28 -8.61 34.09
CA THR A 18 16.45 -7.79 34.49
C THR A 18 17.52 -8.54 35.30
N ASN A 19 17.32 -9.81 35.63
CA ASN A 19 18.24 -10.61 36.45
C ASN A 19 19.16 -11.56 35.66
N ILE A 20 19.26 -11.40 34.34
CA ILE A 20 20.23 -12.14 33.52
C ILE A 20 21.36 -11.17 33.16
N GLN A 21 22.41 -11.15 33.98
CA GLN A 21 23.67 -10.50 33.62
C GLN A 21 24.35 -11.29 32.48
N PRO A 22 24.76 -10.65 31.37
CA PRO A 22 25.68 -11.28 30.44
C PRO A 22 27.12 -11.11 30.96
N SER A 23 27.83 -12.23 31.07
CA SER A 23 29.27 -12.30 31.31
C SER A 23 30.05 -11.68 30.14
N TYR A 24 31.02 -10.82 30.47
CA TYR A 24 32.03 -10.26 29.57
C TYR A 24 32.90 -11.34 28.91
N ALA A 25 33.00 -11.32 27.57
CA ALA A 25 34.08 -11.80 26.67
C ALA A 25 33.51 -11.83 25.23
N ASP A 26 34.11 -11.37 24.13
CA ASP A 26 35.40 -10.79 23.80
C ASP A 26 35.17 -9.79 22.65
N GLU A 27 35.66 -8.55 22.81
CA GLU A 27 35.76 -7.57 21.73
C GLU A 27 37.00 -7.90 20.87
N LYS A 28 36.77 -8.41 19.65
CA LYS A 28 37.62 -8.12 18.49
C LYS A 28 36.97 -8.67 17.22
N ASN A 29 36.85 -7.79 16.24
CA ASN A 29 36.37 -7.99 14.86
C ASN A 29 34.87 -7.70 14.61
N LEU A 30 34.46 -6.43 14.74
CA LEU A 30 33.42 -5.87 13.89
C LEU A 30 33.82 -4.44 13.48
N SER A 31 34.39 -4.30 12.29
CA SER A 31 34.76 -3.01 11.71
C SER A 31 33.52 -2.23 11.27
N THR A 32 33.40 -1.01 11.80
CA THR A 32 32.57 0.13 11.34
C THR A 32 31.05 0.02 11.53
N SER A 33 30.59 0.10 12.79
CA SER A 33 29.21 0.54 13.08
C SER A 33 29.06 2.03 12.76
N LYS A 34 28.42 2.37 11.64
CA LYS A 34 27.77 3.68 11.48
C LYS A 34 26.77 3.85 12.64
N THR A 35 26.80 4.99 13.31
CA THR A 35 25.84 5.37 14.35
C THR A 35 24.40 5.13 13.85
N ALA A 36 23.56 4.52 14.68
CA ALA A 36 22.18 4.18 14.30
C ALA A 36 21.43 5.47 13.93
N ASN A 37 20.74 5.47 12.79
CA ASN A 37 20.00 6.64 12.34
C ASN A 37 18.72 6.76 13.19
N PRO A 38 18.33 7.94 13.71
CA PRO A 38 17.11 8.08 14.53
C PRO A 38 15.83 7.58 13.86
N SER A 39 15.83 7.50 12.51
CA SER A 39 14.75 6.90 11.72
C SER A 39 14.58 5.38 11.92
N ASP A 40 15.56 4.70 12.52
CA ASP A 40 15.57 3.26 12.77
C ASP A 40 14.94 2.89 14.13
N GLU A 41 14.40 3.85 14.87
CA GLU A 41 13.66 3.59 16.11
C GLU A 41 12.14 3.64 15.90
N ILE A 42 11.45 2.67 16.50
CA ILE A 42 9.99 2.54 16.52
C ILE A 42 9.47 2.52 17.96
N SER A 43 8.50 3.38 18.26
CA SER A 43 7.83 3.35 19.56
C SER A 43 6.77 2.24 19.62
N LEU A 44 6.40 1.80 20.82
CA LEU A 44 5.27 0.87 21.01
C LEU A 44 3.99 1.40 20.34
N LYS A 45 3.72 2.71 20.48
CA LYS A 45 2.58 3.38 19.85
C LYS A 45 2.63 3.27 18.32
N SER A 46 3.80 3.53 17.73
CA SER A 46 4.01 3.41 16.29
C SER A 46 3.81 1.97 15.82
N PHE A 47 4.37 1.00 16.56
CA PHE A 47 4.25 -0.44 16.28
C PHE A 47 2.79 -0.90 16.29
N GLU A 48 2.06 -0.58 17.35
CA GLU A 48 0.63 -0.91 17.46
C GLU A 48 -0.17 -0.27 16.34
N ARG A 49 0.17 0.95 15.93
CA ARG A 49 -0.50 1.65 14.84
C ARG A 49 -0.31 0.96 13.49
N ILE A 50 0.93 0.69 13.07
CA ILE A 50 1.20 0.07 11.76
C ILE A 50 0.65 -1.36 11.66
N PHE A 51 0.59 -2.10 12.77
CA PHE A 51 0.12 -3.50 12.80
C PHE A 51 -1.32 -3.67 13.31
N SER A 52 -2.03 -2.58 13.60
CA SER A 52 -3.42 -2.58 14.12
C SER A 52 -4.43 -3.32 13.23
N ARG A 53 -4.17 -3.41 11.92
CA ARG A 53 -5.04 -4.08 10.94
C ARG A 53 -4.79 -5.59 10.84
N ASN A 54 -3.60 -6.07 11.21
CA ASN A 54 -3.14 -7.43 10.91
C ASN A 54 -3.20 -8.40 12.10
N THR A 55 -3.42 -7.91 13.34
CA THR A 55 -3.40 -8.79 14.51
C THR A 55 -4.49 -8.43 15.53
N THR A 56 -5.09 -9.45 16.15
CA THR A 56 -5.99 -9.28 17.30
C THR A 56 -5.25 -9.06 18.62
N ASP A 57 -3.91 -9.13 18.61
CA ASP A 57 -3.05 -8.89 19.77
C ASP A 57 -1.63 -8.43 19.36
N SER A 58 -1.41 -7.11 19.32
CA SER A 58 -0.12 -6.47 18.98
C SER A 58 1.03 -6.89 19.89
N SER A 59 0.73 -7.28 21.13
CA SER A 59 1.74 -7.69 22.12
C SER A 59 2.45 -8.99 21.73
N ILE A 60 1.73 -9.92 21.10
CA ILE A 60 2.28 -11.19 20.62
C ILE A 60 3.18 -10.94 19.42
N LEU A 61 2.75 -10.08 18.48
CA LEU A 61 3.54 -9.73 17.31
C LEU A 61 4.86 -9.07 17.71
N LEU A 62 4.79 -8.12 18.65
CA LEU A 62 5.97 -7.45 19.20
C LEU A 62 6.94 -8.46 19.84
N SER A 63 6.42 -9.38 20.67
CA SER A 63 7.26 -10.42 21.28
C SER A 63 7.93 -11.33 20.24
N THR A 64 7.22 -11.64 19.15
CA THR A 64 7.75 -12.41 18.02
C THR A 64 8.89 -11.68 17.33
N PHE A 65 8.73 -10.37 17.09
CA PHE A 65 9.77 -9.58 16.41
C PHE A 65 11.02 -9.43 17.25
N ILE A 66 10.88 -9.35 18.59
CA ILE A 66 12.02 -9.35 19.50
C ILE A 66 12.71 -10.72 19.49
N SER A 67 11.96 -11.82 19.55
CA SER A 67 12.53 -13.17 19.57
C SER A 67 13.21 -13.57 18.25
N GLU A 68 12.73 -13.04 17.13
CA GLU A 68 13.27 -13.30 15.78
C GLU A 68 14.25 -12.18 15.35
N GLU A 69 14.68 -11.33 16.29
CA GLU A 69 15.66 -10.26 16.10
C GLU A 69 15.33 -9.25 14.99
N LEU A 70 14.06 -9.08 14.63
CA LEU A 70 13.60 -8.02 13.72
C LEU A 70 13.67 -6.63 14.38
N ILE A 71 13.41 -6.58 15.69
CA ILE A 71 13.59 -5.39 16.51
C ILE A 71 14.34 -5.73 17.80
N SER A 72 15.12 -4.81 18.31
CA SER A 72 15.85 -4.94 19.58
C SER A 72 15.37 -3.91 20.61
N LEU A 73 15.48 -4.25 21.89
CA LEU A 73 15.14 -3.34 22.99
C LEU A 73 16.12 -2.16 23.01
N THR A 74 15.60 -0.96 23.26
CA THR A 74 16.44 0.22 23.56
C THR A 74 16.48 0.47 25.07
N SER A 75 17.28 1.46 25.50
CA SER A 75 17.29 1.91 26.90
C SER A 75 15.95 2.50 27.36
N ASN A 76 15.08 2.89 26.42
CA ASN A 76 13.73 3.35 26.68
C ASN A 76 12.74 2.18 26.51
N ALA A 77 12.06 1.80 27.60
CA ALA A 77 11.17 0.63 27.65
C ALA A 77 10.01 0.65 26.63
N ASN A 78 9.70 1.80 26.03
CA ASN A 78 8.65 1.94 25.01
C ASN A 78 9.19 2.14 23.59
N HIS A 79 10.51 2.02 23.38
CA HIS A 79 11.15 2.20 22.09
C HIS A 79 12.00 0.98 21.74
N TYR A 80 11.96 0.62 20.46
CA TYR A 80 12.65 -0.52 19.89
C TYR A 80 13.47 -0.05 18.70
N LYS A 81 14.65 -0.63 18.52
CA LYS A 81 15.50 -0.40 17.35
C LYS A 81 15.16 -1.43 16.28
N ILE A 82 14.95 -0.99 15.06
CA ILE A 82 14.71 -1.85 13.90
C ILE A 82 16.06 -2.39 13.44
N ASN A 83 16.21 -3.72 13.43
CA ASN A 83 17.43 -4.37 12.97
C ASN A 83 17.37 -4.52 11.44
N ARG A 84 18.46 -4.16 10.75
CA ARG A 84 18.50 -4.14 9.27
C ARG A 84 19.03 -5.43 8.62
N PHE A 85 19.08 -6.54 9.35
CA PHE A 85 19.53 -7.83 8.83
C PHE A 85 18.35 -8.61 8.25
N PHE A 86 18.16 -8.48 6.93
CA PHE A 86 16.92 -8.86 6.27
C PHE A 86 17.04 -10.11 5.37
N ASP A 87 18.24 -10.64 5.12
CA ASP A 87 18.43 -11.65 4.06
C ASP A 87 17.86 -13.05 4.39
N VAL A 88 17.79 -13.44 5.67
CA VAL A 88 17.23 -14.76 6.07
C VAL A 88 15.80 -14.64 6.60
N THR A 89 15.47 -13.51 7.23
CA THR A 89 14.18 -13.28 7.92
C THR A 89 13.05 -12.88 6.96
N LEU A 90 13.37 -12.34 5.77
CA LEU A 90 12.36 -11.95 4.79
C LEU A 90 11.48 -13.12 4.34
N SER A 91 11.98 -14.35 4.24
CA SER A 91 11.17 -15.45 3.71
C SER A 91 9.97 -15.81 4.60
N LYS A 92 10.04 -15.52 5.90
CA LYS A 92 9.00 -15.85 6.89
C LYS A 92 8.11 -14.67 7.31
N TYR A 93 8.64 -13.44 7.25
CA TYR A 93 7.95 -12.20 7.71
C TYR A 93 8.03 -11.07 6.67
N GLN A 94 7.82 -11.43 5.41
CA GLN A 94 7.98 -10.55 4.25
C GLN A 94 7.13 -9.27 4.33
N ASP A 95 5.84 -9.42 4.69
CA ASP A 95 4.89 -8.30 4.82
C ASP A 95 5.26 -7.37 5.99
N GLU A 96 5.69 -7.94 7.11
CA GLU A 96 6.08 -7.20 8.31
C GLU A 96 7.40 -6.44 8.11
N ALA A 97 8.40 -7.08 7.51
CA ALA A 97 9.67 -6.44 7.16
C ALA A 97 9.44 -5.28 6.18
N LYS A 98 8.60 -5.50 5.17
CA LYS A 98 8.14 -4.46 4.24
C LYS A 98 7.50 -3.29 4.98
N ALA A 99 6.58 -3.56 5.91
CA ALA A 99 5.92 -2.52 6.71
C ALA A 99 6.92 -1.70 7.54
N LEU A 100 7.92 -2.36 8.15
CA LEU A 100 8.98 -1.68 8.90
C LEU A 100 9.85 -0.79 8.01
N LEU A 101 10.25 -1.27 6.83
CA LEU A 101 11.02 -0.48 5.86
C LEU A 101 10.26 0.76 5.38
N LEU A 102 8.98 0.58 5.02
CA LEU A 102 8.09 1.69 4.63
C LEU A 102 7.87 2.68 5.79
N PHE A 103 7.76 2.20 7.02
CA PHE A 103 7.67 3.05 8.22
C PHE A 103 8.93 3.90 8.41
N THR A 104 10.13 3.29 8.32
CA THR A 104 11.39 4.02 8.41
C THR A 104 11.50 5.07 7.31
N TYR A 105 11.07 4.76 6.08
CA TYR A 105 11.01 5.74 5.00
C TYR A 105 10.04 6.89 5.32
N MET A 106 8.83 6.59 5.79
CA MET A 106 7.83 7.58 6.17
C MET A 106 8.35 8.53 7.27
N LYS A 107 9.10 8.00 8.25
CA LYS A 107 9.76 8.81 9.31
C LYS A 107 10.82 9.75 8.73
N ARG A 108 11.60 9.31 7.72
CA ARG A 108 12.54 10.20 7.00
C ARG A 108 11.79 11.33 6.28
N SER A 109 10.69 11.03 5.59
CA SER A 109 9.85 12.05 4.96
C SER A 109 9.26 13.02 5.98
N PHE A 110 8.89 12.56 7.18
CA PHE A 110 8.43 13.43 8.28
C PHE A 110 9.52 14.38 8.78
N ASN A 111 10.74 13.88 8.98
CA ASN A 111 11.86 14.67 9.48
C ASN A 111 12.11 15.92 8.60
N PHE A 112 11.82 15.87 7.29
CA PHE A 112 11.91 17.05 6.45
C PHE A 112 10.99 18.19 6.94
N PHE A 113 9.74 17.87 7.25
CA PHE A 113 8.78 18.86 7.75
C PHE A 113 9.16 19.35 9.14
N TRP A 114 9.72 18.48 9.96
CA TRP A 114 10.07 18.78 11.33
C TRP A 114 11.35 19.62 11.43
N ASP A 115 12.46 19.14 10.88
CA ASP A 115 13.79 19.70 11.08
C ASP A 115 13.95 21.05 10.36
N PHE A 116 13.34 21.23 9.18
CA PHE A 116 13.45 22.47 8.40
C PHE A 116 12.40 23.53 8.74
N SER A 117 11.62 23.34 9.82
CA SER A 117 10.70 24.36 10.35
C SER A 117 11.10 24.87 11.73
N ASP A 118 12.27 24.50 12.26
CA ASP A 118 12.61 24.65 13.69
C ASP A 118 13.49 25.86 14.08
N ALA A 119 13.81 26.79 13.17
CA ALA A 119 14.53 28.00 13.55
C ALA A 119 13.61 28.99 14.30
N GLU A 120 14.13 29.72 15.30
CA GLU A 120 13.43 30.54 16.32
C GLU A 120 12.37 31.56 15.82
N ASN A 121 12.16 31.71 14.50
CA ASN A 121 11.10 32.55 13.92
C ASN A 121 10.42 31.95 12.67
N HIS A 122 10.74 30.71 12.26
CA HIS A 122 10.43 30.20 10.91
C HIS A 122 9.56 28.93 10.95
N TYR A 123 8.29 29.05 11.38
CA TYR A 123 7.30 27.95 11.23
C TYR A 123 6.88 27.71 9.77
N LEU A 124 7.40 28.50 8.82
CA LEU A 124 7.22 28.33 7.39
C LEU A 124 8.31 27.41 6.83
N LEU A 125 7.90 26.30 6.23
CA LEU A 125 8.80 25.35 5.57
C LEU A 125 9.36 25.93 4.26
N PRO A 126 10.66 25.75 3.97
CA PRO A 126 11.18 26.06 2.65
C PRO A 126 10.52 25.22 1.57
N GLN A 127 10.32 25.82 0.39
CA GLN A 127 9.79 25.13 -0.79
C GLN A 127 10.62 23.89 -1.14
N PHE A 128 11.95 24.02 -0.99
CA PHE A 128 12.90 22.94 -1.17
C PHE A 128 14.20 23.21 -0.39
N VAL A 129 14.99 22.15 -0.19
CA VAL A 129 16.33 22.17 0.38
C VAL A 129 17.28 21.37 -0.52
N ASP A 130 18.48 21.90 -0.77
CA ASP A 130 19.52 21.23 -1.55
C ASP A 130 20.51 20.53 -0.60
N ILE A 131 20.61 19.20 -0.68
CA ILE A 131 21.37 18.38 0.29
C ILE A 131 22.87 18.33 -0.03
N GLU A 132 23.27 18.49 -1.30
CA GLU A 132 24.71 18.53 -1.68
C GLU A 132 25.44 19.79 -1.18
N ASN A 133 24.71 20.76 -0.61
CA ASN A 133 25.26 21.91 0.12
C ASN A 133 24.93 21.84 1.62
N SER A 134 24.74 20.64 2.20
CA SER A 134 24.72 20.50 3.65
C SER A 134 26.14 20.77 4.15
N PRO A 135 26.39 21.86 4.88
CA PRO A 135 27.76 22.20 5.20
C PRO A 135 28.35 21.17 6.15
N SER A 136 29.68 21.06 6.16
CA SER A 136 30.40 20.65 7.37
C SER A 136 29.76 21.32 8.58
N GLU A 137 29.73 20.65 9.74
CA GLU A 137 28.96 20.95 10.98
C GLU A 137 28.83 22.44 11.46
N ASN A 138 29.41 23.42 10.77
CA ASN A 138 29.42 24.85 11.04
C ASN A 138 28.96 25.81 9.92
N GLU A 139 28.31 25.39 8.81
CA GLU A 139 27.69 26.38 7.89
C GLU A 139 26.17 26.19 7.71
N GLU A 140 25.47 27.28 7.42
CA GLU A 140 24.02 27.33 7.25
C GLU A 140 23.53 26.43 6.12
N ILE A 141 22.48 25.63 6.39
CA ILE A 141 21.68 24.98 5.36
C ILE A 141 21.29 26.03 4.31
N VAL A 142 21.89 25.94 3.12
CA VAL A 142 21.68 26.92 2.06
C VAL A 142 20.26 26.75 1.49
N THR A 143 19.26 27.37 2.12
CA THR A 143 17.93 27.54 1.52
C THR A 143 18.08 28.57 0.39
N LEU A 144 18.29 28.10 -0.83
CA LEU A 144 18.68 28.96 -1.96
C LEU A 144 17.73 30.14 -2.26
N ASN A 145 16.51 30.17 -1.70
CA ASN A 145 15.60 31.31 -1.87
C ASN A 145 14.89 31.80 -0.60
N GLY A 146 14.94 31.09 0.55
CA GLY A 146 14.19 31.50 1.75
C GLY A 146 12.68 31.71 1.51
N LEU A 147 12.08 30.94 0.60
CA LEU A 147 10.67 31.05 0.20
C LEU A 147 9.87 29.82 0.63
N SER A 148 8.62 30.05 1.03
CA SER A 148 7.64 29.04 1.43
C SER A 148 6.39 29.17 0.56
N SER A 149 5.84 28.05 0.11
CA SER A 149 4.56 28.02 -0.61
C SER A 149 3.43 27.52 0.31
N PRO A 150 2.19 28.05 0.16
CA PRO A 150 1.05 27.59 0.94
C PRO A 150 0.73 26.10 0.76
N SER A 151 0.98 25.54 -0.42
CA SER A 151 0.73 24.11 -0.68
C SER A 151 1.52 23.22 0.29
N GLU A 152 2.80 23.52 0.48
CA GLU A 152 3.74 22.84 1.36
C GLU A 152 3.30 23.00 2.82
N MET A 153 2.76 24.16 3.19
CA MET A 153 2.18 24.35 4.53
C MET A 153 0.94 23.48 4.75
N GLY A 154 0.13 23.26 3.70
CA GLY A 154 -0.97 22.31 3.73
C GLY A 154 -0.51 20.88 4.02
N PHE A 155 0.55 20.43 3.33
CA PHE A 155 1.18 19.14 3.63
C PHE A 155 1.79 19.08 5.03
N ALA A 156 2.45 20.15 5.48
CA ALA A 156 3.06 20.24 6.81
C ALA A 156 2.01 20.08 7.93
N CYS A 157 0.84 20.72 7.80
CA CYS A 157 -0.27 20.55 8.75
C CYS A 157 -0.62 19.07 8.96
N VAL A 158 -0.69 18.30 7.87
CA VAL A 158 -1.00 16.87 7.93
C VAL A 158 0.19 16.04 8.41
N ALA A 159 1.41 16.38 7.98
CA ALA A 159 2.63 15.72 8.45
C ALA A 159 2.79 15.81 9.98
N TYR A 160 2.48 16.95 10.60
CA TYR A 160 2.51 17.09 12.06
C TYR A 160 1.45 16.24 12.76
N ILE A 161 0.24 16.14 12.20
CA ILE A 161 -0.79 15.22 12.71
C ILE A 161 -0.28 13.78 12.67
N ILE A 162 0.33 13.37 11.55
CA ILE A 162 0.97 12.06 11.41
C ILE A 162 2.04 11.88 12.49
N GLY A 163 2.95 12.84 12.66
CA GLY A 163 3.97 12.80 13.70
C GLY A 163 3.40 12.62 15.11
N ALA A 164 2.33 13.31 15.46
CA ALA A 164 1.67 13.15 16.76
C ALA A 164 1.01 11.77 16.91
N GLU A 165 0.36 11.26 15.86
CA GLU A 165 -0.27 9.94 15.84
C GLU A 165 0.75 8.81 15.97
N TYR A 166 1.93 8.93 15.36
CA TYR A 166 3.03 7.97 15.52
C TYR A 166 3.89 8.22 16.76
N GLY A 167 3.71 9.33 17.47
CA GLY A 167 4.48 9.66 18.66
C GLY A 167 5.89 10.19 18.37
N TRP A 168 6.14 10.68 17.16
CA TRP A 168 7.38 11.37 16.80
C TRP A 168 7.46 12.79 17.40
N ILE A 169 6.31 13.42 17.63
CA ILE A 169 6.19 14.71 18.32
C ILE A 169 5.10 14.65 19.39
N THR A 170 5.15 15.58 20.35
CA THR A 170 4.14 15.66 21.41
C THR A 170 2.87 16.36 20.93
N SER A 171 1.76 16.18 21.67
CA SER A 171 0.53 16.94 21.41
C SER A 171 0.72 18.45 21.60
N LYS A 172 1.63 18.86 22.50
CA LYS A 172 1.97 20.27 22.69
C LYS A 172 2.66 20.82 21.45
N ASP A 173 3.66 20.11 20.94
CA ASP A 173 4.39 20.49 19.72
C ASP A 173 3.46 20.60 18.51
N LEU A 174 2.55 19.64 18.35
CA LEU A 174 1.51 19.69 17.33
C LEU A 174 0.69 20.97 17.42
N LEU A 175 0.15 21.29 18.60
CA LEU A 175 -0.68 22.47 18.79
C LEU A 175 0.11 23.75 18.53
N THR A 176 1.35 23.84 19.00
CA THR A 176 2.22 24.99 18.76
C THR A 176 2.46 25.20 17.27
N ARG A 177 2.87 24.15 16.53
CA ARG A 177 3.12 24.26 15.08
C ARG A 177 1.87 24.64 14.30
N LEU A 178 0.74 23.98 14.57
CA LEU A 178 -0.52 24.29 13.89
C LEU A 178 -0.98 25.70 14.23
N GLN A 179 -0.87 26.14 15.49
CA GLN A 179 -1.25 27.50 15.87
C GLN A 179 -0.43 28.55 15.13
N SER A 180 0.89 28.37 15.02
CA SER A 180 1.76 29.30 14.29
C SER A 180 1.41 29.38 12.80
N ILE A 181 1.26 28.25 12.11
CA ILE A 181 0.92 28.20 10.69
C ILE A 181 -0.46 28.80 10.44
N ILE A 182 -1.47 28.36 11.19
CA ILE A 182 -2.85 28.80 10.98
C ILE A 182 -3.01 30.29 11.32
N SER A 183 -2.37 30.77 12.38
CA SER A 183 -2.40 32.20 12.73
C SER A 183 -1.74 33.05 11.66
N PHE A 184 -0.57 32.64 11.14
CA PHE A 184 0.08 33.33 10.03
C PHE A 184 -0.85 33.55 8.85
N PHE A 185 -1.49 32.49 8.34
CA PHE A 185 -2.39 32.64 7.21
C PHE A 185 -3.63 33.45 7.59
N ALA A 186 -4.20 33.26 8.77
CA ALA A 186 -5.36 34.03 9.23
C ALA A 186 -5.08 35.53 9.27
N ASP A 187 -3.89 35.92 9.73
CA ASP A 187 -3.51 37.31 10.01
C ASP A 187 -2.90 38.04 8.80
N LEU A 188 -2.77 37.36 7.64
CA LEU A 188 -2.27 37.99 6.41
C LEU A 188 -3.10 39.22 6.02
N SER A 189 -2.39 40.34 5.79
CA SER A 189 -2.99 41.58 5.31
C SER A 189 -3.42 41.53 3.84
N ASN A 190 -4.23 42.50 3.41
CA ASN A 190 -4.66 42.64 2.01
C ASN A 190 -3.52 42.86 0.99
N ALA A 191 -2.31 43.21 1.44
CA ALA A 191 -1.14 43.27 0.57
C ALA A 191 -0.59 41.86 0.23
N ASN A 192 -0.88 40.90 1.12
CA ASN A 192 -0.36 39.54 1.09
C ASN A 192 -1.36 38.51 0.57
N ILE A 193 -2.62 38.91 0.36
CA ILE A 193 -3.68 38.10 -0.22
C ILE A 193 -4.45 38.89 -1.27
N LYS A 194 -5.11 38.20 -2.20
CA LYS A 194 -5.99 38.82 -3.19
C LYS A 194 -7.33 38.10 -3.18
N LYS A 195 -8.40 38.81 -2.79
CA LYS A 195 -9.77 38.23 -2.71
C LYS A 195 -9.83 36.95 -1.86
N GLY A 196 -9.00 36.89 -0.81
CA GLY A 196 -8.82 35.73 0.06
C GLY A 196 -7.73 34.75 -0.38
N PHE A 197 -7.32 34.74 -1.65
CA PHE A 197 -6.30 33.83 -2.18
C PHE A 197 -4.89 34.26 -1.81
N PHE A 198 -4.03 33.28 -1.55
CA PHE A 198 -2.64 33.48 -1.13
C PHE A 198 -1.71 33.72 -2.30
N SER A 199 -0.56 34.35 -2.02
CA SER A 199 0.54 34.31 -2.96
C SER A 199 1.04 32.88 -3.13
N SER A 200 1.53 32.53 -4.32
CA SER A 200 2.21 31.27 -4.53
C SER A 200 3.44 31.11 -3.64
N LEU A 201 4.11 32.21 -3.25
CA LEU A 201 5.26 32.17 -2.34
C LEU A 201 5.28 33.36 -1.36
N TYR A 202 5.72 33.06 -0.14
CA TYR A 202 6.03 34.00 0.92
C TYR A 202 7.51 33.92 1.27
N ASN A 203 8.13 35.04 1.57
CA ASN A 203 9.47 35.06 2.14
C ASN A 203 9.40 34.64 3.61
N ILE A 204 10.19 33.64 3.99
CA ILE A 204 10.14 32.99 5.30
C ILE A 204 10.49 33.98 6.42
N GLN A 205 11.50 34.82 6.21
CA GLN A 205 12.00 35.76 7.22
C GLN A 205 11.03 36.92 7.48
N SER A 206 10.46 37.50 6.42
CA SER A 206 9.61 38.69 6.53
C SER A 206 8.11 38.37 6.68
N GLY A 207 7.71 37.13 6.37
CA GLY A 207 6.30 36.74 6.27
C GLY A 207 5.54 37.44 5.14
N GLN A 208 6.21 38.25 4.32
CA GLN A 208 5.59 38.98 3.23
C GLN A 208 5.55 38.13 1.96
N LYS A 209 4.53 38.39 1.14
CA LYS A 209 4.44 37.89 -0.23
C LYS A 209 5.74 38.16 -0.97
N ALA A 210 6.26 37.13 -1.65
CA ALA A 210 7.44 37.26 -2.47
C ALA A 210 7.20 38.17 -3.68
N LYS A 211 8.21 38.97 -4.03
CA LYS A 211 8.15 39.94 -5.14
C LYS A 211 7.97 39.21 -6.47
N TYR A 212 7.14 39.75 -7.36
CA TYR A 212 6.84 39.20 -8.69
C TYR A 212 6.14 37.83 -8.75
N TYR A 213 5.78 37.24 -7.61
CA TYR A 213 4.99 36.02 -7.57
C TYR A 213 3.49 36.30 -7.69
N ASN A 214 2.76 35.36 -8.28
CA ASN A 214 1.32 35.46 -8.48
C ASN A 214 0.55 35.17 -7.18
N PHE A 215 -0.73 35.52 -7.16
CA PHE A 215 -1.70 34.94 -6.24
C PHE A 215 -2.28 33.68 -6.88
N SER A 216 -2.24 32.56 -6.16
CA SER A 216 -2.46 31.22 -6.71
C SER A 216 -3.71 30.58 -6.14
N SER A 217 -4.66 30.26 -7.01
CA SER A 217 -5.87 29.51 -6.62
C SER A 217 -5.55 28.07 -6.22
N LEU A 218 -4.55 27.46 -6.86
CA LEU A 218 -4.16 26.08 -6.60
C LEU A 218 -3.40 25.95 -5.28
N ASP A 219 -2.40 26.80 -5.03
CA ASP A 219 -1.64 26.72 -3.77
C ASP A 219 -2.50 27.05 -2.56
N THR A 220 -3.43 28.00 -2.70
CA THR A 220 -4.45 28.26 -1.67
C THR A 220 -5.29 27.02 -1.40
N SER A 221 -5.71 26.29 -2.45
CA SER A 221 -6.55 25.09 -2.30
C SER A 221 -5.84 23.95 -1.59
N TYR A 222 -4.55 23.72 -1.89
CA TYR A 222 -3.75 22.70 -1.20
C TYR A 222 -3.43 23.07 0.25
N PHE A 223 -3.27 24.36 0.56
CA PHE A 223 -3.25 24.79 1.96
C PHE A 223 -4.57 24.45 2.67
N LEU A 224 -5.70 24.84 2.06
CA LEU A 224 -7.02 24.69 2.67
C LEU A 224 -7.36 23.24 2.97
N ILE A 225 -7.07 22.29 2.07
CA ILE A 225 -7.37 20.88 2.31
C ILE A 225 -6.53 20.33 3.49
N GLY A 226 -5.27 20.74 3.64
CA GLY A 226 -4.44 20.38 4.78
C GLY A 226 -4.92 21.01 6.09
N ALA A 227 -5.33 22.28 6.05
CA ALA A 227 -5.94 22.96 7.19
C ALA A 227 -7.29 22.31 7.59
N ILE A 228 -8.10 21.86 6.62
CA ILE A 228 -9.32 21.10 6.88
C ILE A 228 -9.00 19.79 7.62
N ALA A 229 -7.97 19.05 7.19
CA ALA A 229 -7.54 17.84 7.93
C ALA A 229 -7.18 18.16 9.39
N ALA A 230 -6.43 19.25 9.63
CA ALA A 230 -6.11 19.72 10.97
C ALA A 230 -7.36 20.06 11.79
N LYS A 231 -8.32 20.78 11.20
CA LYS A 231 -9.61 21.09 11.84
C LYS A 231 -10.35 19.80 12.26
N GLN A 232 -10.46 18.82 11.36
CA GLN A 232 -11.19 17.58 11.64
C GLN A 232 -10.48 16.74 12.71
N TYR A 233 -9.15 16.72 12.70
CA TYR A 233 -8.34 16.05 13.72
C TYR A 233 -8.54 16.70 15.09
N LEU A 234 -8.33 18.02 15.18
CA LEU A 234 -8.46 18.76 16.45
C LEU A 234 -9.90 18.74 16.98
N SER A 235 -10.91 18.76 16.11
CA SER A 235 -12.32 18.59 16.51
C SER A 235 -12.55 17.22 17.16
N SER A 236 -11.93 16.17 16.62
CA SER A 236 -12.00 14.83 17.20
C SER A 236 -11.26 14.76 18.56
N GLN A 237 -10.08 15.38 18.67
CA GLN A 237 -9.34 15.47 19.94
C GLN A 237 -10.11 16.25 21.00
N LYS A 238 -10.74 17.37 20.63
CA LYS A 238 -11.60 18.17 21.51
C LYS A 238 -12.70 17.30 22.14
N LEU A 239 -13.39 16.50 21.33
CA LEU A 239 -14.45 15.59 21.82
C LEU A 239 -13.90 14.51 22.77
N LEU A 240 -12.67 14.03 22.57
CA LEU A 240 -12.02 13.07 23.46
C LEU A 240 -11.65 13.69 24.81
N ILE A 241 -11.06 14.89 24.79
CA ILE A 241 -10.70 15.65 25.99
C ILE A 241 -11.96 15.97 26.82
N GLN A 242 -13.04 16.43 26.17
CA GLN A 242 -14.30 16.74 26.84
C GLN A 242 -14.96 15.52 27.51
N LYS A 243 -14.78 14.31 26.96
CA LYS A 243 -15.31 13.05 27.55
C LYS A 243 -14.53 12.57 28.77
N LYS A 244 -13.29 13.04 28.96
CA LYS A 244 -12.43 12.72 30.11
C LYS A 244 -11.81 14.02 30.63
N PRO A 245 -12.57 14.86 31.34
CA PRO A 245 -12.07 16.14 31.81
C PRO A 245 -10.91 15.94 32.80
N SER A 246 -9.68 16.12 32.32
CA SER A 246 -8.52 16.56 33.08
C SER A 246 -8.47 18.09 33.08
N SER A 247 -7.61 18.69 33.91
CA SER A 247 -7.44 20.15 34.08
C SER A 247 -6.92 20.92 32.83
N ASP A 248 -7.08 20.37 31.62
CA ASP A 248 -6.48 20.86 30.36
C ASP A 248 -7.30 21.96 29.67
N SER A 249 -7.69 23.00 30.41
CA SER A 249 -8.38 24.18 29.84
C SER A 249 -7.55 24.89 28.75
N PRO A 250 -6.23 25.12 28.91
CA PRO A 250 -5.45 25.88 27.93
C PRO A 250 -5.34 25.19 26.55
N ALA A 251 -5.32 23.86 26.51
CA ALA A 251 -5.26 23.12 25.25
C ALA A 251 -6.57 23.23 24.44
N LEU A 252 -7.72 23.24 25.13
CA LEU A 252 -9.03 23.42 24.51
C LEU A 252 -9.17 24.82 23.89
N ASP A 253 -8.67 25.86 24.56
CA ASP A 253 -8.71 27.23 24.04
C ASP A 253 -7.85 27.38 22.78
N ILE A 254 -6.65 26.79 22.75
CA ILE A 254 -5.79 26.76 21.56
C ILE A 254 -6.46 26.00 20.41
N ILE A 255 -7.06 24.84 20.69
CA ILE A 255 -7.80 24.07 19.69
C ILE A 255 -8.94 24.89 19.10
N ASP A 256 -9.69 25.60 19.94
CA ASP A 256 -10.82 26.42 19.51
C ASP A 256 -10.39 27.63 18.69
N ASP A 257 -9.27 28.27 19.06
CA ASP A 257 -8.66 29.34 18.27
C ASP A 257 -8.24 28.84 16.88
N ILE A 258 -7.53 27.72 16.81
CA ILE A 258 -7.10 27.11 15.54
C ILE A 258 -8.31 26.79 14.65
N ILE A 259 -9.33 26.12 15.18
CA ILE A 259 -10.53 25.74 14.41
C ILE A 259 -11.24 26.99 13.88
N LYS A 260 -11.44 28.01 14.72
CA LYS A 260 -12.08 29.27 14.30
C LYS A 260 -11.29 29.98 13.20
N LYS A 261 -9.96 30.00 13.31
CA LYS A 261 -9.09 30.60 12.28
C LYS A 261 -9.14 29.83 10.97
N ILE A 262 -9.19 28.50 11.00
CA ILE A 262 -9.36 27.69 9.78
C ILE A 262 -10.69 28.02 9.10
N ASP A 263 -11.78 28.09 9.88
CA ASP A 263 -13.10 28.50 9.36
C ASP A 263 -13.08 29.91 8.78
N PHE A 264 -12.42 30.86 9.45
CA PHE A 264 -12.23 32.21 8.95
C PHE A 264 -11.46 32.23 7.62
N ILE A 265 -10.34 31.50 7.54
CA ILE A 265 -9.50 31.42 6.34
C ILE A 265 -10.28 30.83 5.16
N TYR A 266 -11.07 29.78 5.38
CA TYR A 266 -11.87 29.17 4.32
C TYR A 266 -13.01 30.10 3.87
N ASN A 267 -13.71 30.75 4.83
CA ASN A 267 -14.87 31.59 4.54
C ASN A 267 -14.53 32.95 3.91
N ARG A 268 -13.29 33.43 4.05
CA ARG A 268 -12.83 34.68 3.38
C ARG A 268 -12.51 34.50 1.90
N ILE A 269 -12.44 33.25 1.40
CA ILE A 269 -12.14 32.99 -0.01
C ILE A 269 -13.34 33.41 -0.87
N ASN A 270 -13.07 34.23 -1.89
CA ASN A 270 -14.07 34.62 -2.86
C ASN A 270 -13.94 33.79 -4.14
N TRP A 271 -14.50 32.57 -4.14
CA TRP A 271 -14.39 31.65 -5.28
C TRP A 271 -15.03 32.20 -6.56
N THR A 272 -16.15 32.94 -6.46
CA THR A 272 -16.80 33.55 -7.63
C THR A 272 -15.92 34.58 -8.32
N ALA A 273 -14.97 35.21 -7.60
CA ALA A 273 -14.01 36.12 -8.21
C ALA A 273 -13.08 35.44 -9.22
N LEU A 274 -12.85 34.12 -9.13
CA LEU A 274 -12.00 33.38 -10.07
C LEU A 274 -12.71 33.04 -11.39
N ILE A 275 -14.04 33.08 -11.43
CA ILE A 275 -14.84 32.61 -12.57
C ILE A 275 -14.46 33.40 -13.84
N SER A 276 -14.02 32.68 -14.86
CA SER A 276 -13.76 33.18 -16.22
C SER A 276 -15.07 33.37 -16.99
N VAL A 277 -14.96 33.95 -18.19
CA VAL A 277 -16.12 34.13 -19.09
C VAL A 277 -16.77 32.78 -19.41
N ASP A 278 -15.98 31.72 -19.59
CA ASP A 278 -16.46 30.36 -19.90
C ASP A 278 -16.90 29.55 -18.66
N GLY A 279 -16.81 30.14 -17.47
CA GLY A 279 -17.20 29.53 -16.20
C GLY A 279 -16.08 28.75 -15.49
N PHE A 280 -14.92 28.57 -16.11
CA PHE A 280 -13.76 27.91 -15.47
C PHE A 280 -13.09 28.81 -14.44
N LEU A 281 -12.38 28.22 -13.48
CA LEU A 281 -11.64 28.99 -12.48
C LEU A 281 -10.27 29.43 -13.01
N SER A 282 -9.96 30.71 -12.86
CA SER A 282 -8.64 31.27 -13.12
C SER A 282 -7.56 30.62 -12.23
N GLN A 283 -6.32 30.62 -12.71
CA GLN A 283 -5.14 30.31 -11.90
C GLN A 283 -4.90 31.34 -10.78
N GLY A 284 -5.49 32.53 -10.87
CA GLY A 284 -5.50 33.54 -9.82
C GLY A 284 -5.25 34.95 -10.36
N TRP A 285 -4.28 35.65 -9.78
CA TRP A 285 -3.91 37.01 -10.18
C TRP A 285 -2.40 37.13 -10.39
N ASP A 286 -1.99 37.90 -11.38
CA ASP A 286 -0.58 38.23 -11.57
C ASP A 286 -0.05 39.07 -10.39
N TYR A 287 1.27 39.29 -10.36
CA TYR A 287 1.91 40.12 -9.33
C TYR A 287 1.46 41.58 -9.34
N ASN A 288 0.88 42.08 -10.44
CA ASN A 288 0.29 43.42 -10.55
C ASN A 288 -1.18 43.45 -10.07
N GLY A 289 -1.74 42.30 -9.70
CA GLY A 289 -3.12 42.17 -9.25
C GLY A 289 -4.14 42.12 -10.39
N ASN A 290 -3.71 41.94 -11.64
CA ASN A 290 -4.59 41.63 -12.76
C ASN A 290 -4.98 40.16 -12.69
N ARG A 291 -6.26 39.90 -12.90
CA ARG A 291 -6.81 38.56 -12.86
C ARG A 291 -6.32 37.79 -14.10
N LEU A 292 -5.80 36.58 -13.91
CA LEU A 292 -5.19 35.79 -14.97
C LEU A 292 -6.29 35.21 -15.87
N TYR A 293 -6.54 35.87 -17.01
CA TYR A 293 -7.28 35.32 -18.16
C TYR A 293 -6.50 35.57 -19.43
N GLU A 294 -6.96 34.91 -20.49
CA GLU A 294 -6.56 35.04 -21.87
C GLU A 294 -6.02 36.44 -22.22
N LYS A 295 -4.70 36.54 -22.41
CA LYS A 295 -4.07 37.54 -23.26
C LYS A 295 -3.50 36.76 -24.46
N ASN A 296 -4.32 36.58 -25.49
CA ASN A 296 -3.94 36.05 -26.81
C ASN A 296 -3.57 34.54 -26.89
N SER A 297 -4.58 33.73 -27.22
CA SER A 297 -4.59 32.58 -28.14
C SER A 297 -3.56 31.43 -28.12
N LYS A 298 -2.69 31.25 -27.11
CA LYS A 298 -2.01 29.93 -26.94
C LYS A 298 -1.94 29.37 -25.51
N ASP A 299 -1.93 30.20 -24.47
CA ASP A 299 -1.91 29.72 -23.08
C ASP A 299 -3.17 30.11 -22.31
N THR A 300 -4.07 29.15 -22.08
CA THR A 300 -5.25 29.37 -21.23
C THR A 300 -4.82 29.32 -19.75
N LEU A 301 -4.74 30.47 -19.07
CA LEU A 301 -4.42 30.57 -17.62
C LEU A 301 -5.64 30.28 -16.71
N VAL A 302 -6.43 29.28 -17.09
CA VAL A 302 -7.59 28.78 -16.34
C VAL A 302 -7.46 27.27 -16.14
N HIS A 303 -8.12 26.74 -15.13
CA HIS A 303 -8.12 25.32 -14.80
C HIS A 303 -9.21 24.57 -15.58
N LYS A 304 -9.04 24.36 -16.89
CA LYS A 304 -10.04 23.67 -17.72
C LYS A 304 -9.91 22.13 -17.73
N ASP A 305 -8.69 21.63 -17.59
CA ASP A 305 -8.40 20.20 -17.66
C ASP A 305 -8.59 19.51 -16.30
N PHE A 306 -9.07 18.27 -16.32
CA PHE A 306 -9.25 17.41 -15.15
C PHE A 306 -7.90 16.85 -14.72
N LYS A 307 -7.15 17.66 -13.99
CA LYS A 307 -5.82 17.36 -13.43
C LYS A 307 -5.77 17.74 -11.95
N SER A 308 -4.60 17.97 -11.37
CA SER A 308 -4.44 18.32 -9.94
C SER A 308 -5.35 19.45 -9.42
N SER A 309 -5.90 20.29 -10.31
CA SER A 309 -6.82 21.38 -10.00
C SER A 309 -8.28 20.96 -9.75
N TYR A 310 -8.70 19.71 -9.96
CA TYR A 310 -10.09 19.33 -9.63
C TYR A 310 -10.39 19.44 -8.12
N LEU A 311 -9.37 19.36 -7.26
CA LEU A 311 -9.50 19.62 -5.82
C LEU A 311 -9.99 21.05 -5.53
N LEU A 312 -9.46 22.04 -6.26
CA LEU A 312 -9.90 23.44 -6.18
C LEU A 312 -11.40 23.57 -6.49
N TYR A 313 -11.89 22.85 -7.50
CA TYR A 313 -13.32 22.84 -7.84
C TYR A 313 -14.17 22.23 -6.72
N LEU A 314 -13.75 21.11 -6.13
CA LEU A 314 -14.48 20.52 -5.00
C LEU A 314 -14.56 21.48 -3.81
N LEU A 315 -13.46 22.16 -3.47
CA LEU A 315 -13.49 23.16 -2.39
C LEU A 315 -14.41 24.33 -2.72
N ALA A 316 -14.38 24.84 -3.95
CA ALA A 316 -15.24 25.95 -4.36
C ALA A 316 -16.74 25.57 -4.43
N ILE A 317 -17.07 24.35 -4.88
CA ILE A 317 -18.43 23.82 -4.94
C ILE A 317 -18.96 23.50 -3.54
N GLY A 318 -18.10 23.04 -2.64
CA GLY A 318 -18.43 22.71 -1.26
C GLY A 318 -18.58 23.92 -0.34
N SER A 319 -18.10 25.08 -0.76
CA SER A 319 -18.08 26.29 0.06
C SER A 319 -19.49 26.79 0.38
N THR A 320 -19.69 27.26 1.62
CA THR A 320 -20.93 27.97 2.02
C THR A 320 -20.91 29.45 1.66
N ASN A 321 -19.72 30.03 1.45
CA ASN A 321 -19.53 31.41 1.03
C ASN A 321 -19.00 31.48 -0.39
N ASN A 322 -19.54 32.37 -1.23
CA ASN A 322 -19.12 32.55 -2.62
C ASN A 322 -19.09 31.22 -3.40
N GLN A 323 -20.05 30.33 -3.15
CA GLN A 323 -20.12 29.00 -3.77
C GLN A 323 -20.20 29.10 -5.30
N ILE A 324 -19.53 28.19 -6.01
CA ILE A 324 -19.66 28.07 -7.47
C ILE A 324 -20.66 26.97 -7.85
N SER A 325 -21.24 27.08 -9.04
CA SER A 325 -22.21 26.08 -9.54
C SER A 325 -21.53 24.71 -9.75
N PRO A 326 -22.10 23.60 -9.25
CA PRO A 326 -21.57 22.25 -9.47
C PRO A 326 -21.57 21.84 -10.95
N ASN A 327 -22.39 22.48 -11.80
CA ASN A 327 -22.49 22.18 -13.23
C ASN A 327 -21.15 22.37 -13.98
N ILE A 328 -20.21 23.16 -13.43
CA ILE A 328 -18.88 23.33 -14.03
C ILE A 328 -18.08 22.02 -14.05
N TRP A 329 -18.34 21.11 -13.10
CA TRP A 329 -17.64 19.82 -12.99
C TRP A 329 -17.79 18.95 -14.24
N ALA A 330 -19.00 18.92 -14.81
CA ALA A 330 -19.28 18.18 -16.04
C ALA A 330 -18.59 18.79 -17.27
N LYS A 331 -18.20 20.08 -17.21
CA LYS A 331 -17.52 20.79 -18.31
C LYS A 331 -16.00 20.65 -18.30
N LEU A 332 -15.41 20.12 -17.22
CA LEU A 332 -13.96 19.90 -17.14
C LEU A 332 -13.51 18.93 -18.23
N ASN A 333 -12.46 19.31 -18.96
CA ASN A 333 -11.88 18.49 -20.01
C ASN A 333 -11.16 17.29 -19.38
N ARG A 334 -11.67 16.09 -19.61
CA ARG A 334 -11.07 14.86 -19.08
C ARG A 334 -9.94 14.31 -19.96
N ASP A 335 -9.75 14.85 -21.17
CA ASP A 335 -8.75 14.35 -22.14
C ASP A 335 -8.66 12.83 -22.14
N VAL A 336 -9.79 12.19 -22.42
CA VAL A 336 -9.89 10.74 -22.43
C VAL A 336 -9.17 10.25 -23.67
N LYS A 337 -8.13 9.45 -23.47
CA LYS A 337 -7.43 8.78 -24.53
C LYS A 337 -7.79 7.32 -24.50
N ASP A 338 -8.33 6.89 -25.61
CA ASP A 338 -8.51 5.50 -25.91
C ASP A 338 -7.16 4.92 -26.32
N LEU A 339 -6.60 4.13 -25.40
CA LEU A 339 -5.31 3.48 -25.61
C LEU A 339 -5.58 2.03 -25.92
N TYR A 340 -5.11 1.61 -27.09
CA TYR A 340 -5.25 0.25 -27.56
C TYR A 340 -4.37 -0.66 -26.71
N THR A 341 -5.04 -1.50 -25.92
CA THR A 341 -4.43 -2.60 -25.19
C THR A 341 -4.45 -3.90 -26.01
N THR A 342 -5.11 -3.93 -27.17
CA THR A 342 -5.00 -4.92 -28.27
C THR A 342 -5.53 -4.31 -29.59
N LYS A 343 -5.50 -5.05 -30.71
CA LYS A 343 -6.19 -4.68 -31.97
C LYS A 343 -7.74 -4.64 -31.84
N SER A 344 -8.32 -5.13 -30.74
CA SER A 344 -9.78 -5.30 -30.59
C SER A 344 -10.36 -4.80 -29.27
N GLN A 345 -9.54 -4.26 -28.35
CA GLN A 345 -10.01 -3.73 -27.07
C GLN A 345 -9.36 -2.39 -26.73
N GLU A 346 -10.21 -1.45 -26.34
CA GLU A 346 -9.92 -0.04 -26.15
C GLU A 346 -10.07 0.29 -24.65
N GLU A 347 -8.98 0.68 -23.98
CA GLU A 347 -9.03 1.18 -22.61
C GLU A 347 -9.06 2.71 -22.62
N SER A 348 -10.15 3.28 -22.15
CA SER A 348 -10.31 4.73 -22.02
C SER A 348 -9.60 5.24 -20.77
N LEU A 349 -8.50 5.97 -20.95
CA LEU A 349 -7.70 6.57 -19.88
C LEU A 349 -7.86 8.09 -19.85
N LEU A 350 -8.39 8.60 -18.75
CA LEU A 350 -8.45 10.03 -18.46
C LEU A 350 -7.04 10.54 -18.19
N GLY A 351 -6.58 11.50 -18.98
CA GLY A 351 -5.34 12.24 -18.72
C GLY A 351 -4.08 11.39 -18.79
N ALA A 352 -4.07 10.36 -19.67
CA ALA A 352 -2.97 9.41 -19.80
C ALA A 352 -1.60 10.06 -20.09
N HIS A 353 -1.60 11.24 -20.73
CA HIS A 353 -0.39 11.99 -21.09
C HIS A 353 0.10 12.93 -19.97
N PHE A 354 -0.66 13.11 -18.89
CA PHE A 354 -0.24 13.97 -17.78
C PHE A 354 0.85 13.32 -16.92
N SER A 355 1.65 14.15 -16.25
CA SER A 355 2.57 13.69 -15.21
C SER A 355 1.81 13.00 -14.08
N LEU A 356 2.39 11.95 -13.47
CA LEU A 356 1.72 11.17 -12.43
C LEU A 356 1.22 12.02 -11.24
N ILE A 357 1.95 13.09 -10.89
CA ILE A 357 1.56 14.04 -9.85
C ILE A 357 0.16 14.61 -10.04
N GLN A 358 -0.28 14.81 -11.28
CA GLN A 358 -1.58 15.38 -11.62
C GLN A 358 -2.75 14.48 -11.21
N HIS A 359 -2.49 13.17 -11.10
CA HIS A 359 -3.46 12.15 -10.68
C HIS A 359 -3.38 11.86 -9.18
N ILE A 360 -2.15 11.82 -8.64
CA ILE A 360 -1.87 11.33 -7.29
C ILE A 360 -2.11 12.40 -6.22
N PHE A 361 -1.68 13.65 -6.43
CA PHE A 361 -1.72 14.69 -5.39
C PHE A 361 -3.09 14.91 -4.76
N PRO A 362 -4.18 15.10 -5.53
CA PRO A 362 -5.50 15.27 -4.92
C PRO A 362 -5.95 14.02 -4.16
N GLN A 363 -5.55 12.83 -4.60
CA GLN A 363 -5.95 11.55 -3.99
C GLN A 363 -5.12 11.18 -2.77
N CYS A 364 -3.99 11.85 -2.50
CA CYS A 364 -3.38 11.83 -1.18
C CYS A 364 -4.32 12.39 -0.09
N TYR A 365 -5.24 13.29 -0.46
CA TYR A 365 -6.25 13.86 0.43
C TYR A 365 -7.63 13.21 0.26
N LEU A 366 -8.06 12.98 -0.97
CA LEU A 366 -9.39 12.49 -1.30
C LEU A 366 -9.42 10.97 -1.44
N ASP A 367 -10.27 10.32 -0.64
CA ASP A 367 -10.53 8.89 -0.80
C ASP A 367 -11.56 8.66 -1.92
N LEU A 368 -11.06 8.41 -3.12
CA LEU A 368 -11.90 8.14 -4.30
C LEU A 368 -12.09 6.64 -4.56
N ARG A 369 -11.74 5.77 -3.60
CA ARG A 369 -11.94 4.32 -3.71
C ARG A 369 -13.41 3.95 -3.63
N ASP A 370 -13.74 2.82 -4.24
CA ASP A 370 -15.04 2.18 -4.14
C ASP A 370 -15.36 1.78 -2.69
N TYR A 371 -16.66 1.73 -2.37
CA TYR A 371 -17.11 1.23 -1.06
C TYR A 371 -17.31 -0.28 -1.11
N LYS A 372 -16.90 -0.97 -0.04
CA LYS A 372 -17.16 -2.40 0.16
C LYS A 372 -18.07 -2.61 1.37
N TYR A 373 -19.03 -3.52 1.26
CA TYR A 373 -19.85 -3.90 2.40
C TYR A 373 -20.33 -5.36 2.38
N LYS A 374 -20.48 -5.94 3.57
CA LYS A 374 -21.03 -7.29 3.74
C LYS A 374 -22.55 -7.22 3.84
N SER A 375 -23.27 -7.77 2.86
CA SER A 375 -24.73 -7.94 2.96
C SER A 375 -25.07 -9.13 3.86
N ARG A 376 -26.11 -8.98 4.70
CA ARG A 376 -26.64 -10.04 5.58
C ARG A 376 -27.72 -10.91 4.90
N GLU A 377 -28.01 -10.67 3.63
CA GLU A 377 -29.21 -11.21 2.96
C GLU A 377 -29.08 -12.68 2.54
N THR A 378 -27.90 -13.29 2.57
CA THR A 378 -27.72 -14.72 2.21
C THR A 378 -26.78 -15.43 3.17
N ASN A 379 -26.98 -16.74 3.39
CA ASN A 379 -26.12 -17.63 4.19
C ASN A 379 -24.68 -17.76 3.64
N PHE A 380 -24.33 -17.01 2.60
CA PHE A 380 -22.99 -16.84 2.04
C PHE A 380 -22.70 -15.35 1.99
N ALA A 381 -21.95 -14.83 2.96
CA ALA A 381 -21.59 -13.42 3.03
C ALA A 381 -20.70 -13.01 1.83
N ARG A 382 -21.32 -12.61 0.70
CA ARG A 382 -20.61 -11.98 -0.41
C ARG A 382 -20.44 -10.49 -0.11
N GLU A 383 -19.22 -10.01 -0.28
CA GLU A 383 -18.91 -8.58 -0.23
C GLU A 383 -19.47 -7.90 -1.49
N LYS A 384 -20.29 -6.87 -1.31
CA LYS A 384 -20.83 -6.04 -2.40
C LYS A 384 -19.94 -4.81 -2.57
N ILE A 385 -19.67 -4.43 -3.82
CA ILE A 385 -18.90 -3.23 -4.19
C ILE A 385 -19.86 -2.16 -4.70
N VAL A 386 -19.67 -0.91 -4.27
CA VAL A 386 -20.35 0.26 -4.80
C VAL A 386 -19.30 1.14 -5.49
N PRO A 387 -19.31 1.19 -6.83
CA PRO A 387 -18.41 2.05 -7.60
C PRO A 387 -18.51 3.52 -7.16
N PHE A 388 -17.38 4.16 -6.86
CA PHE A 388 -17.32 5.56 -6.45
C PHE A 388 -17.16 6.47 -7.67
N LYS A 389 -18.24 6.59 -8.45
CA LYS A 389 -18.31 7.33 -9.71
C LYS A 389 -18.93 8.71 -9.54
N ASP A 390 -18.52 9.68 -10.35
CA ASP A 390 -19.14 11.01 -10.42
C ASP A 390 -20.32 11.08 -11.42
N SER A 391 -20.85 12.30 -11.63
CA SER A 391 -21.92 12.57 -12.61
C SER A 391 -21.56 12.24 -14.06
N SER A 392 -20.27 12.11 -14.38
CA SER A 392 -19.75 11.75 -15.69
C SER A 392 -19.37 10.27 -15.77
N ASN A 393 -19.76 9.46 -14.77
CA ASN A 393 -19.56 8.01 -14.70
C ASN A 393 -18.07 7.57 -14.61
N TRP A 394 -17.17 8.43 -14.12
CA TRP A 394 -15.74 8.12 -13.99
C TRP A 394 -15.35 7.58 -12.61
N GLN A 395 -14.57 6.49 -12.59
CA GLN A 395 -13.89 5.96 -11.39
C GLN A 395 -12.46 6.47 -11.33
N TYR A 396 -12.23 7.55 -10.59
CA TYR A 396 -10.91 8.22 -10.60
C TYR A 396 -9.80 7.42 -9.95
N PHE A 397 -10.07 6.68 -8.88
CA PHE A 397 -9.06 5.84 -8.24
C PHE A 397 -8.60 4.71 -9.16
N GLU A 398 -9.54 4.05 -9.83
CA GLU A 398 -9.24 3.03 -10.82
C GLU A 398 -8.48 3.61 -12.02
N ASN A 399 -8.92 4.75 -12.55
CA ASN A 399 -8.22 5.45 -13.62
C ASN A 399 -6.76 5.76 -13.23
N THR A 400 -6.52 6.23 -12.00
CA THR A 400 -5.15 6.50 -11.53
C THR A 400 -4.31 5.25 -11.41
N SER A 401 -4.87 4.13 -10.95
CA SER A 401 -4.16 2.83 -11.00
C SER A 401 -3.77 2.46 -12.43
N LYS A 402 -4.69 2.64 -13.40
CA LYS A 402 -4.41 2.37 -14.81
C LYS A 402 -3.35 3.32 -15.39
N VAL A 403 -3.40 4.61 -15.08
CA VAL A 403 -2.41 5.61 -15.54
C VAL A 403 -1.03 5.33 -14.95
N ILE A 404 -0.93 4.90 -13.68
CA ILE A 404 0.34 4.47 -13.08
C ILE A 404 0.92 3.29 -13.85
N GLN A 405 0.09 2.31 -14.18
CA GLN A 405 0.54 1.15 -14.94
C GLN A 405 0.95 1.52 -16.38
N PHE A 406 0.19 2.40 -17.03
CA PHE A 406 0.56 2.93 -18.34
C PHE A 406 1.90 3.67 -18.30
N ASN A 407 2.15 4.50 -17.28
CA ASN A 407 3.42 5.20 -17.10
C ASN A 407 4.60 4.23 -17.01
N ARG A 408 4.44 3.15 -16.23
CA ARG A 408 5.44 2.07 -16.07
C ARG A 408 5.73 1.35 -17.37
N GLN A 409 4.68 0.95 -18.07
CA GLN A 409 4.80 0.22 -19.33
C GLN A 409 5.43 1.11 -20.41
N TYR A 410 5.01 2.37 -20.49
CA TYR A 410 5.53 3.33 -21.46
C TYR A 410 7.06 3.49 -21.35
N VAL A 411 7.58 3.73 -20.13
CA VAL A 411 9.03 3.91 -19.95
C VAL A 411 9.82 2.62 -20.21
N ARG A 412 9.25 1.46 -19.89
CA ARG A 412 9.87 0.17 -20.16
C ARG A 412 9.92 -0.16 -21.64
N ASN A 413 8.85 0.09 -22.38
CA ASN A 413 8.83 -0.11 -23.84
C ASN A 413 9.88 0.79 -24.50
N LEU A 414 10.06 2.03 -24.02
CA LEU A 414 11.15 2.89 -24.48
C LEU A 414 12.53 2.30 -24.18
N ALA A 415 12.73 1.73 -22.99
CA ALA A 415 13.98 1.09 -22.59
C ALA A 415 14.27 -0.20 -23.38
N GLN A 416 13.26 -1.02 -23.65
CA GLN A 416 13.41 -2.24 -24.45
C GLN A 416 13.74 -1.91 -25.91
N ASN A 417 13.08 -0.92 -26.49
CA ASN A 417 13.31 -0.51 -27.88
C ASN A 417 14.62 0.27 -28.06
N MET A 418 15.04 1.03 -27.05
CA MET A 418 16.24 1.88 -27.11
C MET A 418 17.01 1.86 -25.77
N PRO A 419 17.62 0.72 -25.38
CA PRO A 419 18.22 0.54 -24.05
C PRO A 419 19.40 1.47 -23.79
N ASN A 420 20.22 1.75 -24.81
CA ASN A 420 21.34 2.70 -24.70
C ASN A 420 20.87 4.15 -24.49
N ARG A 421 19.66 4.49 -24.94
CA ARG A 421 19.09 5.84 -24.80
C ARG A 421 18.34 6.00 -23.47
N TYR A 422 17.69 4.93 -23.01
CA TYR A 422 16.86 4.92 -21.81
C TYR A 422 17.28 3.88 -20.74
N PRO A 423 18.55 3.82 -20.33
CA PRO A 423 19.07 2.82 -19.41
C PRO A 423 18.41 2.88 -18.02
N THR A 424 18.05 4.06 -17.52
CA THR A 424 17.36 4.21 -16.22
C THR A 424 16.06 3.42 -16.18
N TYR A 425 15.32 3.43 -17.29
CA TYR A 425 13.98 2.84 -17.38
C TYR A 425 13.95 1.33 -17.52
N LEU A 426 15.12 0.71 -17.68
CA LEU A 426 15.28 -0.73 -17.54
C LEU A 426 14.96 -1.18 -16.10
N SER A 427 15.21 -0.31 -15.11
CA SER A 427 15.08 -0.65 -13.68
C SER A 427 14.08 0.23 -12.93
N TYR A 428 13.91 1.48 -13.34
CA TYR A 428 13.20 2.50 -12.57
C TYR A 428 12.10 3.21 -13.38
N TRP A 429 10.98 3.52 -12.73
CA TRP A 429 9.83 4.20 -13.33
C TRP A 429 9.33 5.34 -12.46
N GLY A 430 8.58 6.27 -13.08
CA GLY A 430 8.02 7.44 -12.40
C GLY A 430 8.20 8.72 -13.19
N LEU A 431 7.49 8.87 -14.32
CA LEU A 431 7.45 10.16 -15.03
C LEU A 431 6.52 11.12 -14.29
N SER A 432 7.11 12.13 -13.69
CA SER A 432 6.42 13.18 -12.96
C SER A 432 7.15 14.50 -13.05
N GLU A 433 6.49 15.57 -12.64
CA GLU A 433 7.16 16.83 -12.35
C GLU A 433 8.21 16.62 -11.25
N CYS A 434 9.43 17.12 -11.48
CA CYS A 434 10.55 17.02 -10.55
C CYS A 434 11.63 18.06 -10.87
N TRP A 435 12.47 18.37 -9.89
CA TRP A 435 13.68 19.13 -10.12
C TRP A 435 14.72 18.28 -10.86
N SER A 436 15.45 18.90 -11.79
CA SER A 436 16.50 18.25 -12.58
C SER A 436 17.80 19.05 -12.68
N SER A 437 17.78 20.31 -12.26
CA SER A 437 18.96 21.13 -11.99
C SER A 437 18.63 22.12 -10.86
N LYS A 438 19.62 22.87 -10.39
CA LYS A 438 19.40 24.02 -9.49
C LYS A 438 18.30 24.98 -9.97
N TYR A 439 18.13 25.14 -11.29
CA TYR A 439 17.24 26.13 -11.92
C TYR A 439 16.12 25.52 -12.77
N SER A 440 16.10 24.19 -12.95
CA SER A 440 15.18 23.50 -13.85
C SER A 440 14.23 22.60 -13.08
N TYR A 441 12.94 22.87 -13.19
CA TYR A 441 11.86 22.00 -12.76
C TYR A 441 11.18 21.43 -14.00
N ASP A 442 11.43 20.17 -14.27
CA ASP A 442 10.95 19.48 -15.47
C ASP A 442 9.58 18.89 -15.24
N SER A 443 8.78 18.83 -16.30
CA SER A 443 7.48 18.17 -16.33
C SER A 443 7.58 16.92 -17.21
N LEU A 444 7.80 15.76 -16.59
CA LEU A 444 7.99 14.50 -17.32
C LEU A 444 6.64 13.83 -17.61
N HIS A 445 6.40 13.49 -18.88
CA HIS A 445 5.12 13.00 -19.38
C HIS A 445 5.29 11.79 -20.31
N PRO A 446 4.35 10.84 -20.31
CA PRO A 446 4.27 9.85 -21.39
C PRO A 446 3.64 10.46 -22.65
N LEU A 447 3.78 9.76 -23.79
CA LEU A 447 3.19 10.13 -25.09
C LEU A 447 3.63 11.48 -25.67
N ASN A 448 4.79 11.99 -25.27
CA ASN A 448 5.37 13.19 -25.87
C ASN A 448 6.77 12.87 -26.38
N ASN A 449 7.02 13.03 -27.69
CA ASN A 449 8.31 12.66 -28.30
C ASN A 449 9.50 13.49 -27.77
N GLU A 450 9.24 14.65 -27.17
CA GLU A 450 10.26 15.46 -26.50
C GLU A 450 10.58 14.94 -25.07
N PHE A 451 9.72 14.12 -24.48
CA PHE A 451 9.82 13.60 -23.12
C PHE A 451 9.75 12.08 -23.12
N PRO A 452 10.89 11.42 -22.86
CA PRO A 452 11.47 11.50 -21.52
C PRO A 452 12.91 12.01 -21.56
N MET A 453 13.10 13.29 -21.26
CA MET A 453 14.40 13.94 -21.30
C MET A 453 15.44 13.18 -20.47
N GLY A 454 16.39 12.58 -21.19
CA GLY A 454 17.53 11.88 -20.61
C GLY A 454 17.14 10.74 -19.68
N ALA A 455 16.03 10.04 -19.92
CA ALA A 455 15.59 8.89 -19.11
C ALA A 455 15.49 9.18 -17.60
N ARG A 456 15.07 10.40 -17.22
CA ARG A 456 14.98 10.83 -15.83
C ARG A 456 13.77 10.24 -15.12
N VAL A 457 13.97 9.83 -13.87
CA VAL A 457 12.89 9.30 -13.01
C VAL A 457 12.76 10.13 -11.74
N SER A 458 11.51 10.32 -11.29
CA SER A 458 11.24 10.81 -9.93
C SER A 458 10.97 9.61 -9.00
N PRO A 459 11.87 9.27 -8.07
CA PRO A 459 11.63 8.19 -7.12
C PRO A 459 10.50 8.53 -6.13
N THR A 460 10.32 9.81 -5.83
CA THR A 460 9.27 10.32 -4.95
C THR A 460 7.86 9.95 -5.44
N ILE A 461 7.57 10.15 -6.73
CA ILE A 461 6.21 9.87 -7.23
C ILE A 461 5.90 8.37 -7.25
N ALA A 462 6.92 7.53 -7.46
CA ALA A 462 6.77 6.09 -7.36
C ALA A 462 6.39 5.72 -5.92
N MET A 463 7.08 6.24 -4.90
CA MET A 463 6.69 6.01 -3.51
C MET A 463 5.27 6.50 -3.20
N ALA A 464 4.88 7.69 -3.67
CA ALA A 464 3.53 8.22 -3.50
C ALA A 464 2.43 7.41 -4.21
N SER A 465 2.81 6.48 -5.10
CA SER A 465 1.88 5.58 -5.81
C SER A 465 1.50 4.32 -5.01
N ILE A 466 2.00 4.15 -3.77
CA ILE A 466 1.84 2.93 -2.96
C ILE A 466 0.38 2.48 -2.78
N ASN A 467 -0.56 3.42 -2.68
CA ASN A 467 -1.99 3.12 -2.52
C ASN A 467 -2.63 2.49 -3.75
N PHE A 468 -2.03 2.65 -4.92
CA PHE A 468 -2.54 2.18 -6.21
C PHE A 468 -1.82 0.91 -6.69
N ASN A 469 -0.54 0.77 -6.36
CA ASN A 469 0.29 -0.36 -6.78
C ASN A 469 1.41 -0.67 -5.77
N GLU A 470 1.03 -1.33 -4.68
CA GLU A 470 1.93 -1.61 -3.56
C GLU A 470 3.18 -2.44 -3.96
N VAL A 471 2.99 -3.42 -4.85
CA VAL A 471 4.04 -4.36 -5.28
C VAL A 471 5.08 -3.64 -6.13
N ALA A 472 4.65 -2.94 -7.18
CA ALA A 472 5.59 -2.25 -8.07
C ALA A 472 6.39 -1.16 -7.35
N VAL A 473 5.75 -0.47 -6.40
CA VAL A 473 6.40 0.56 -5.59
C VAL A 473 7.43 -0.05 -4.65
N PHE A 474 7.07 -1.13 -3.96
CA PHE A 474 8.01 -1.78 -3.04
C PHE A 474 9.19 -2.44 -3.76
N ASN A 475 8.98 -3.08 -4.91
CA ASN A 475 10.08 -3.66 -5.68
C ASN A 475 11.05 -2.57 -6.16
N GLN A 476 10.55 -1.44 -6.65
CA GLN A 476 11.41 -0.31 -6.98
C GLN A 476 12.11 0.25 -5.74
N TYR A 477 11.41 0.34 -4.60
CA TYR A 477 11.98 0.79 -3.35
C TYR A 477 13.16 -0.10 -2.92
N GLN A 478 13.00 -1.42 -2.98
CA GLN A 478 14.07 -2.38 -2.70
C GLN A 478 15.25 -2.22 -3.66
N ARG A 479 14.99 -2.12 -4.98
CA ARG A 479 16.06 -1.87 -5.97
C ARG A 479 16.84 -0.59 -5.67
N LEU A 480 16.15 0.49 -5.28
CA LEU A 480 16.80 1.74 -4.88
C LEU A 480 17.63 1.59 -3.60
N LEU A 481 17.15 0.83 -2.61
CA LEU A 481 17.90 0.56 -1.37
C LEU A 481 19.14 -0.29 -1.64
N ASN A 482 19.02 -1.30 -2.49
CA ASN A 482 20.09 -2.22 -2.87
C ASN A 482 21.02 -1.62 -3.95
N ARG A 483 20.69 -0.44 -4.47
CA ARG A 483 21.38 0.23 -5.58
C ARG A 483 21.53 -0.68 -6.82
N GLU A 484 20.50 -1.48 -7.10
CA GLU A 484 20.51 -2.43 -8.21
C GLU A 484 20.65 -1.70 -9.55
N ASN A 485 21.58 -2.16 -10.39
CA ASN A 485 21.89 -1.61 -11.72
C ASN A 485 22.37 -0.14 -11.73
N PHE A 486 22.82 0.39 -10.59
CA PHE A 486 23.48 1.70 -10.57
C PHE A 486 24.81 1.63 -11.33
N PRO A 487 25.16 2.66 -12.13
CA PRO A 487 26.48 2.76 -12.74
C PRO A 487 27.62 2.70 -11.69
N VAL A 488 28.78 2.14 -12.08
CA VAL A 488 29.96 1.80 -11.25
C VAL A 488 30.42 2.90 -10.28
N ASP A 489 31.20 2.52 -9.26
CA ASP A 489 31.75 3.33 -8.15
C ASP A 489 31.82 4.85 -8.39
N GLY A 490 30.99 5.60 -7.66
CA GLY A 490 30.94 7.07 -7.68
C GLY A 490 29.58 7.67 -8.04
N PHE A 491 28.56 6.88 -8.40
CA PHE A 491 27.21 7.41 -8.62
C PHE A 491 26.61 7.98 -7.32
N PRO A 492 26.12 9.24 -7.29
CA PRO A 492 25.65 9.89 -6.06
C PRO A 492 24.53 9.13 -5.34
N GLU A 493 24.42 9.33 -4.03
CA GLU A 493 23.32 8.73 -3.26
C GLU A 493 21.98 9.34 -3.65
N VAL A 494 20.99 8.47 -3.85
CA VAL A 494 19.61 8.89 -4.14
C VAL A 494 18.72 8.86 -2.91
N LEU A 495 19.13 8.15 -1.84
CA LEU A 495 18.43 8.12 -0.56
C LEU A 495 19.16 9.02 0.44
N THR A 496 18.42 9.95 1.05
CA THR A 496 18.94 10.90 2.03
C THR A 496 18.34 10.65 3.42
N ASN A 497 18.77 11.44 4.41
CA ASN A 497 18.13 11.45 5.75
C ASN A 497 16.66 11.89 5.71
N TYR A 498 16.24 12.52 4.63
CA TYR A 498 14.89 13.02 4.41
C TYR A 498 14.13 12.22 3.34
N GLY A 499 14.61 11.03 2.98
CA GLY A 499 14.03 10.17 1.93
C GLY A 499 14.69 10.41 0.57
N PHE A 500 14.02 10.01 -0.51
CA PHE A 500 14.61 10.10 -1.85
C PHE A 500 14.78 11.54 -2.34
N VAL A 501 15.85 11.76 -3.11
CA VAL A 501 16.10 12.97 -3.90
C VAL A 501 15.01 13.20 -4.96
N SER A 502 14.89 14.41 -5.49
CA SER A 502 13.81 14.78 -6.42
C SER A 502 13.82 13.96 -7.72
N SER A 503 15.00 13.72 -8.30
CA SER A 503 15.13 12.89 -9.50
C SER A 503 16.55 12.36 -9.74
N PHE A 504 16.67 11.34 -10.60
CA PHE A 504 17.96 10.87 -11.10
C PHE A 504 17.85 10.27 -12.51
N THR A 505 19.00 10.05 -13.15
CA THR A 505 19.12 9.29 -14.41
C THR A 505 20.46 8.57 -14.54
N PHE A 506 20.46 7.43 -15.21
CA PHE A 506 21.66 6.70 -15.64
C PHE A 506 22.17 7.17 -16.99
N SER A 507 21.33 7.82 -17.81
CA SER A 507 21.75 8.42 -19.08
C SER A 507 22.73 9.56 -18.86
N THR A 508 23.45 9.92 -19.92
CA THR A 508 24.20 11.18 -19.95
C THR A 508 23.23 12.34 -19.72
N PRO A 509 23.53 13.26 -18.78
CA PRO A 509 22.70 14.43 -18.56
C PRO A 509 22.57 15.28 -19.84
N ILE A 510 21.41 15.93 -19.99
CA ILE A 510 21.09 16.78 -21.14
C ILE A 510 21.06 18.24 -20.67
N ASP A 511 21.59 19.13 -21.49
CA ASP A 511 21.71 20.57 -21.20
C ASP A 511 22.43 20.85 -19.87
N ASN A 512 21.82 21.63 -18.98
CA ASN A 512 22.31 22.00 -17.66
C ASN A 512 21.79 21.09 -16.53
N ARG A 513 21.23 19.92 -16.86
CA ARG A 513 20.65 18.99 -15.88
C ARG A 513 21.73 18.17 -15.20
N GLU A 514 21.45 17.76 -13.97
CA GLU A 514 22.37 16.99 -13.14
C GLU A 514 21.99 15.51 -13.13
N ARG A 515 22.95 14.60 -13.07
CA ARG A 515 22.71 13.15 -13.08
C ARG A 515 21.77 12.72 -11.94
N VAL A 516 22.00 13.26 -10.75
CA VAL A 516 21.14 13.17 -9.57
C VAL A 516 20.79 14.59 -9.16
N MET A 517 19.52 14.86 -8.84
CA MET A 517 19.10 16.15 -8.31
C MET A 517 18.82 16.02 -6.81
N PRO A 518 19.80 16.34 -5.94
CA PRO A 518 19.77 16.10 -4.48
C PRO A 518 18.87 17.09 -3.72
N ARG A 519 17.83 17.59 -4.39
CA ARG A 519 16.85 18.52 -3.84
C ARG A 519 15.71 17.75 -3.20
N ILE A 520 15.25 18.22 -2.05
CA ILE A 520 14.06 17.74 -1.36
C ILE A 520 13.03 18.86 -1.35
N SER A 521 11.84 18.61 -1.91
CA SER A 521 10.74 19.59 -1.93
C SER A 521 9.58 19.18 -1.04
N GLY A 522 8.93 20.15 -0.39
CA GLY A 522 7.79 19.87 0.48
C GLY A 522 6.57 19.32 -0.25
N LYS A 523 6.36 19.66 -1.53
CA LYS A 523 5.28 19.06 -2.34
C LYS A 523 5.54 17.57 -2.58
N GLU A 524 6.76 17.24 -2.97
CA GLU A 524 7.22 15.88 -3.21
C GLU A 524 7.15 15.03 -1.92
N LYS A 525 7.75 15.49 -0.83
CA LYS A 525 7.72 14.77 0.46
C LYS A 525 6.33 14.68 1.05
N GLY A 526 5.51 15.70 0.81
CA GLY A 526 4.13 15.79 1.26
C GLY A 526 3.27 14.69 0.66
N SER A 527 3.40 14.40 -0.64
CA SER A 527 2.65 13.30 -1.23
C SER A 527 3.10 11.93 -0.72
N GLU A 528 4.40 11.71 -0.51
CA GLU A 528 4.93 10.46 0.01
C GLU A 528 4.40 10.15 1.41
N ILE A 529 4.54 11.08 2.35
CA ILE A 529 4.14 10.85 3.75
C ILE A 529 2.62 10.65 3.87
N LEU A 530 1.81 11.42 3.13
CA LEU A 530 0.35 11.25 3.11
C LEU A 530 -0.04 9.92 2.46
N ALA A 531 0.61 9.53 1.36
CA ALA A 531 0.33 8.27 0.68
C ALA A 531 0.69 7.07 1.57
N LEU A 532 1.85 7.10 2.22
CA LEU A 532 2.29 6.06 3.15
C LEU A 532 1.35 5.97 4.36
N GLU A 533 0.93 7.10 4.93
CA GLU A 533 -0.02 7.07 6.04
C GLU A 533 -1.39 6.50 5.62
N ASN A 534 -1.87 6.88 4.44
CA ASN A 534 -3.12 6.32 3.93
C ASN A 534 -3.02 4.81 3.68
N PHE A 535 -1.86 4.35 3.22
CA PHE A 535 -1.55 2.94 3.04
C PHE A 535 -1.62 2.19 4.37
N PHE A 536 -0.98 2.70 5.43
CA PHE A 536 -1.00 2.07 6.75
C PHE A 536 -2.39 2.13 7.42
N THR A 537 -2.96 3.32 7.55
CA THR A 537 -4.14 3.53 8.43
C THR A 537 -5.31 4.21 7.74
N GLY A 538 -5.10 4.90 6.62
CA GLY A 538 -6.15 5.69 5.96
C GLY A 538 -6.52 6.97 6.71
N LEU A 539 -5.68 7.46 7.63
CA LEU A 539 -5.99 8.60 8.50
C LEU A 539 -6.38 9.85 7.71
N VAL A 540 -5.59 10.21 6.69
CA VAL A 540 -5.81 11.47 5.94
C VAL A 540 -7.16 11.43 5.24
N TRP A 541 -7.44 10.32 4.55
CA TRP A 541 -8.73 10.03 3.95
C TRP A 541 -9.90 10.09 4.95
N GLN A 542 -9.72 9.50 6.13
CA GLN A 542 -10.72 9.56 7.19
C GLN A 542 -11.00 11.00 7.60
N LEU A 543 -9.96 11.79 7.87
CA LEU A 543 -10.09 13.19 8.27
C LEU A 543 -10.81 14.02 7.20
N ILE A 544 -10.41 13.91 5.94
CA ILE A 544 -11.04 14.67 4.85
C ILE A 544 -12.49 14.25 4.63
N SER A 545 -12.81 12.96 4.77
CA SER A 545 -14.19 12.46 4.63
C SER A 545 -15.14 13.01 5.70
N MET A 546 -14.64 13.44 6.86
CA MET A 546 -15.45 14.03 7.92
C MET A 546 -15.89 15.46 7.62
N ASP A 547 -15.26 16.12 6.65
CA ASP A 547 -15.57 17.51 6.34
C ASP A 547 -16.89 17.67 5.55
N LYS A 548 -17.77 18.53 6.06
CA LYS A 548 -19.10 18.77 5.48
C LYS A 548 -19.01 19.43 4.10
N ASN A 549 -18.06 20.35 3.88
CA ASN A 549 -17.95 21.08 2.62
C ASN A 549 -17.47 20.12 1.53
N VAL A 550 -16.45 19.31 1.82
CA VAL A 550 -15.94 18.27 0.90
C VAL A 550 -17.02 17.24 0.57
N THR A 551 -17.71 16.68 1.58
CA THR A 551 -18.77 15.68 1.36
C THR A 551 -19.97 16.24 0.59
N THR A 552 -20.33 17.50 0.84
CA THR A 552 -21.38 18.21 0.08
C THR A 552 -20.95 18.42 -1.37
N ALA A 553 -19.70 18.81 -1.61
CA ALA A 553 -19.16 18.95 -2.97
C ALA A 553 -19.21 17.65 -3.76
N LEU A 554 -18.69 16.56 -3.18
CA LEU A 554 -18.69 15.23 -3.79
C LEU A 554 -20.12 14.79 -4.15
N LYS A 555 -21.08 14.97 -3.23
CA LYS A 555 -22.49 14.70 -3.50
C LYS A 555 -23.02 15.54 -4.67
N ASN A 556 -22.74 16.84 -4.68
CA ASN A 556 -23.25 17.77 -5.69
C ASN A 556 -22.69 17.51 -7.09
N VAL A 557 -21.51 16.90 -7.19
CA VAL A 557 -20.93 16.48 -8.48
C VAL A 557 -21.23 15.02 -8.85
N GLY A 558 -22.18 14.39 -8.15
CA GLY A 558 -22.76 13.09 -8.52
C GLY A 558 -22.08 11.88 -7.89
N PHE A 559 -21.13 12.04 -6.97
CA PHE A 559 -20.59 10.89 -6.24
C PHE A 559 -21.64 10.27 -5.31
N PRO A 560 -21.60 8.94 -5.10
CA PRO A 560 -22.53 8.27 -4.20
C PRO A 560 -22.36 8.80 -2.77
N PHE A 561 -23.41 9.42 -2.25
CA PHE A 561 -23.47 9.88 -0.88
C PHE A 561 -23.94 8.73 0.01
N LEU A 562 -22.99 8.08 0.69
CA LEU A 562 -23.28 7.12 1.74
C LEU A 562 -23.19 7.85 3.08
N TYR A 563 -24.26 7.80 3.88
CA TYR A 563 -24.23 8.35 5.24
C TYR A 563 -23.06 7.74 6.01
N LEU A 564 -22.09 8.57 6.40
CA LEU A 564 -21.06 8.21 7.36
C LEU A 564 -21.74 7.73 8.65
N PRO A 565 -21.12 6.80 9.41
CA PRO A 565 -21.74 6.14 10.55
C PRO A 565 -21.99 7.14 11.68
N GLY A 566 -23.17 7.77 11.66
CA GLY A 566 -23.62 8.71 12.68
C GLY A 566 -25.14 8.81 12.84
N SER A 567 -25.93 8.29 11.89
CA SER A 567 -27.39 8.49 11.89
C SER A 567 -28.24 7.20 11.85
N SER A 568 -27.65 6.00 11.81
CA SER A 568 -28.39 4.75 12.03
C SER A 568 -27.48 3.61 12.53
N PRO A 569 -27.66 3.12 13.77
CA PRO A 569 -26.86 2.03 14.35
C PRO A 569 -26.98 0.69 13.59
N SER A 570 -28.02 0.51 12.76
CA SER A 570 -28.29 -0.78 12.11
C SER A 570 -27.65 -0.95 10.73
N MET A 571 -27.21 0.14 10.06
CA MET A 571 -26.62 0.08 8.72
C MET A 571 -25.16 0.58 8.61
N GLY A 572 -24.67 1.38 9.56
CA GLY A 572 -23.35 2.01 9.49
C GLY A 572 -22.15 1.09 9.76
N HIS A 573 -22.35 -0.04 10.44
CA HIS A 573 -21.24 -0.88 10.91
C HIS A 573 -20.65 -1.86 9.88
N ASN A 574 -21.26 -2.01 8.70
CA ASN A 574 -20.84 -3.01 7.71
C ASN A 574 -20.23 -2.43 6.43
N ARG A 575 -20.17 -1.10 6.27
CA ARG A 575 -19.63 -0.43 5.07
C ARG A 575 -18.29 0.21 5.40
N HIS A 576 -17.26 -0.13 4.64
CA HIS A 576 -15.91 0.39 4.85
C HIS A 576 -15.20 0.57 3.50
N LYS A 577 -14.34 1.59 3.42
CA LYS A 577 -13.34 1.71 2.36
C LYS A 577 -12.08 1.00 2.85
N SER A 578 -11.98 -0.30 2.62
CA SER A 578 -10.74 -1.03 2.91
C SER A 578 -9.70 -0.67 1.84
N LEU A 579 -8.42 -0.55 2.24
CA LEU A 579 -7.38 -1.10 1.36
C LEU A 579 -7.67 -2.59 1.38
N ALA A 580 -8.52 -3.05 0.47
CA ALA A 580 -8.51 -4.47 0.22
C ALA A 580 -7.12 -4.72 -0.35
N LYS A 581 -6.29 -5.51 0.36
CA LYS A 581 -5.28 -6.31 -0.36
C LYS A 581 -6.04 -6.85 -1.56
N PRO A 582 -5.57 -6.61 -2.80
CA PRO A 582 -6.35 -6.93 -3.97
C PRO A 582 -6.81 -8.38 -3.81
N VAL A 583 -8.10 -8.56 -3.50
CA VAL A 583 -8.68 -9.89 -3.49
C VAL A 583 -8.85 -10.12 -4.96
N ILE A 584 -7.84 -10.71 -5.56
CA ILE A 584 -7.85 -11.05 -6.96
C ILE A 584 -8.77 -12.27 -7.04
N THR A 585 -10.07 -12.00 -7.01
CA THR A 585 -11.07 -12.91 -7.53
C THR A 585 -10.87 -12.95 -9.03
N LYS A 586 -10.36 -14.09 -9.47
CA LYS A 586 -9.81 -14.37 -10.80
C LYS A 586 -10.94 -14.70 -11.72
N GLU A 587 -11.02 -13.94 -12.80
CA GLU A 587 -11.84 -14.31 -13.94
C GLU A 587 -10.93 -14.15 -15.15
N PHE A 588 -10.70 -15.24 -15.88
CA PHE A 588 -10.11 -15.25 -17.22
C PHE A 588 -11.22 -15.68 -18.18
N SER A 589 -11.21 -15.23 -19.43
CA SER A 589 -12.07 -15.80 -20.47
C SER A 589 -11.16 -16.30 -21.57
N ILE A 590 -11.42 -17.50 -22.06
CA ILE A 590 -10.84 -17.98 -23.32
C ILE A 590 -11.79 -17.56 -24.43
N ILE A 591 -11.33 -16.89 -25.47
CA ILE A 591 -12.15 -16.69 -26.67
C ILE A 591 -11.45 -17.44 -27.79
N SER A 592 -12.04 -18.54 -28.23
CA SER A 592 -11.61 -19.26 -29.43
C SER A 592 -12.24 -18.61 -30.67
N GLU A 593 -11.80 -17.41 -31.03
CA GLU A 593 -12.10 -16.85 -32.36
C GLU A 593 -10.81 -16.34 -32.98
N THR A 594 -10.23 -17.15 -33.86
CA THR A 594 -9.11 -16.76 -34.71
C THR A 594 -9.62 -16.00 -35.93
N ASP A 595 -9.49 -14.67 -35.93
CA ASP A 595 -9.41 -13.88 -37.17
C ASP A 595 -7.96 -13.82 -37.72
N ASN A 596 -7.00 -14.50 -37.07
CA ASN A 596 -5.61 -14.54 -37.50
C ASN A 596 -5.39 -15.60 -38.59
N THR A 597 -5.03 -15.13 -39.79
CA THR A 597 -4.79 -15.92 -41.01
C THR A 597 -3.44 -16.67 -41.03
N GLU A 598 -2.67 -16.70 -39.94
CA GLU A 598 -1.29 -17.22 -39.95
C GLU A 598 -1.07 -18.54 -39.21
N ASP A 599 -1.92 -18.95 -38.25
CA ASP A 599 -1.76 -20.26 -37.58
C ASP A 599 -3.10 -20.78 -36.98
N PRO A 600 -3.71 -21.82 -37.58
CA PRO A 600 -5.06 -22.28 -37.23
C PRO A 600 -5.18 -23.09 -35.92
N ASN A 601 -4.06 -23.39 -35.25
CA ASN A 601 -4.03 -24.25 -34.06
C ASN A 601 -3.67 -23.51 -32.74
N GLY A 602 -3.71 -22.17 -32.71
CA GLY A 602 -3.37 -21.39 -31.51
C GLY A 602 -4.49 -21.31 -30.47
N ILE A 603 -4.12 -21.22 -29.19
CA ILE A 603 -5.01 -20.86 -28.09
C ILE A 603 -4.77 -19.39 -27.71
N GLU A 604 -5.86 -18.64 -27.57
CA GLU A 604 -5.82 -17.25 -27.15
C GLU A 604 -6.41 -17.05 -25.75
N LEU A 605 -5.59 -16.53 -24.84
CA LEU A 605 -5.97 -16.31 -23.45
C LEU A 605 -6.20 -14.82 -23.16
N PHE A 606 -7.37 -14.48 -22.62
CA PHE A 606 -7.67 -13.12 -22.16
C PHE A 606 -7.61 -13.02 -20.63
N VAL A 607 -6.85 -12.04 -20.14
CA VAL A 607 -6.71 -11.77 -18.71
C VAL A 607 -7.76 -10.72 -18.31
N HIS A 608 -8.88 -11.14 -17.72
CA HIS A 608 -9.86 -10.19 -17.18
C HIS A 608 -9.46 -9.74 -15.76
N ASN A 609 -9.93 -8.56 -15.35
CA ASN A 609 -9.62 -7.95 -14.06
C ASN A 609 -8.14 -7.59 -13.82
N TYR A 610 -7.40 -7.23 -14.87
CA TYR A 610 -6.03 -6.73 -14.80
C TYR A 610 -5.87 -5.51 -13.86
N HIS A 611 -6.93 -4.73 -13.67
CA HIS A 611 -6.92 -3.56 -12.77
C HIS A 611 -6.65 -3.94 -11.30
N LEU A 612 -6.86 -5.21 -10.93
CA LEU A 612 -6.52 -5.76 -9.61
C LEU A 612 -5.08 -6.31 -9.54
N PHE A 613 -4.38 -6.42 -10.68
CA PHE A 613 -3.02 -6.94 -10.80
C PHE A 613 -2.09 -5.94 -11.51
N PRO A 614 -1.81 -4.77 -10.90
CA PRO A 614 -1.02 -3.72 -11.54
C PRO A 614 0.51 -4.05 -11.65
N SER A 615 0.94 -5.30 -11.47
CA SER A 615 2.36 -5.70 -11.30
C SER A 615 2.86 -6.77 -12.27
N VAL A 616 2.12 -7.13 -13.32
CA VAL A 616 2.56 -8.16 -14.29
C VAL A 616 3.48 -7.56 -15.35
N ASP A 617 4.67 -8.14 -15.50
CA ASP A 617 5.65 -7.75 -16.53
C ASP A 617 5.83 -8.80 -17.63
N PHE A 618 5.45 -10.05 -17.38
CA PHE A 618 5.44 -11.12 -18.37
C PHE A 618 4.45 -12.22 -17.98
N CYS A 619 4.10 -13.08 -18.95
CA CYS A 619 3.37 -14.31 -18.68
C CYS A 619 4.24 -15.50 -19.07
N GLU A 620 4.22 -16.58 -18.28
CA GLU A 620 4.84 -17.85 -18.63
C GLU A 620 3.76 -18.92 -18.79
N TYR A 621 3.89 -19.74 -19.82
CA TYR A 621 3.05 -20.93 -20.00
C TYR A 621 3.90 -22.18 -20.22
N GLN A 622 3.32 -23.31 -19.84
CA GLN A 622 3.92 -24.63 -20.04
C GLN A 622 2.92 -25.60 -20.66
N LEU A 623 3.42 -26.41 -21.60
CA LEU A 623 2.69 -27.52 -22.22
C LEU A 623 3.35 -28.85 -21.85
N SER A 624 2.54 -29.83 -21.48
CA SER A 624 3.01 -31.18 -21.16
C SER A 624 1.98 -32.24 -21.53
N ASN A 625 2.48 -33.45 -21.77
CA ASN A 625 1.67 -34.66 -21.95
C ASN A 625 1.31 -35.30 -20.59
N SER A 626 2.00 -34.92 -19.50
CA SER A 626 1.75 -35.39 -18.14
C SER A 626 1.14 -34.30 -17.26
N PRO A 627 0.11 -34.61 -16.44
CA PRO A 627 -0.52 -33.62 -15.57
C PRO A 627 0.36 -33.13 -14.42
N ASP A 628 1.45 -33.84 -14.09
CA ASP A 628 2.42 -33.39 -13.09
C ASP A 628 3.52 -32.50 -13.67
N PHE A 629 3.52 -32.27 -14.99
CA PHE A 629 4.50 -31.48 -15.73
C PHE A 629 5.97 -31.91 -15.50
N LYS A 630 6.23 -33.17 -15.09
CA LYS A 630 7.61 -33.68 -15.01
C LYS A 630 8.25 -33.85 -16.39
N GLU A 631 7.44 -34.15 -17.39
CA GLU A 631 7.82 -34.20 -18.80
C GLU A 631 7.35 -32.91 -19.49
N THR A 632 7.86 -31.76 -19.01
CA THR A 632 7.56 -30.46 -19.64
C THR A 632 8.23 -30.41 -21.01
N LEU A 633 7.43 -30.22 -22.06
CA LEU A 633 7.92 -30.20 -23.44
C LEU A 633 8.15 -28.79 -23.96
N ILE A 634 7.31 -27.83 -23.54
CA ILE A 634 7.44 -26.42 -23.90
C ILE A 634 7.25 -25.57 -22.65
N SER A 635 8.20 -24.67 -22.39
CA SER A 635 8.12 -23.60 -21.40
C SER A 635 8.50 -22.30 -22.09
N GLN A 636 7.55 -21.38 -22.19
CA GLN A 636 7.76 -20.13 -22.91
C GLN A 636 7.32 -18.95 -22.07
N VAL A 637 8.20 -17.95 -22.00
CA VAL A 637 7.92 -16.63 -21.43
C VAL A 637 7.49 -15.72 -22.56
N VAL A 638 6.29 -15.18 -22.44
CA VAL A 638 5.71 -14.22 -23.38
C VAL A 638 5.86 -12.83 -22.79
N THR A 639 6.77 -12.04 -23.36
CA THR A 639 6.91 -10.59 -23.15
C THR A 639 6.32 -9.89 -24.37
N GLN A 640 5.02 -9.65 -24.39
CA GLN A 640 4.40 -8.90 -25.48
C GLN A 640 4.05 -7.48 -25.04
N GLU A 641 4.01 -6.56 -26.00
CA GLU A 641 3.60 -5.17 -25.80
C GLU A 641 2.22 -5.03 -25.16
N ASN A 642 1.41 -6.10 -25.13
CA ASN A 642 0.07 -6.16 -24.56
C ASN A 642 -0.17 -7.43 -23.71
N PHE A 643 -0.07 -7.31 -22.38
CA PHE A 643 -0.37 -8.40 -21.43
C PHE A 643 -1.86 -8.76 -21.29
N PHE A 644 -2.72 -8.09 -22.04
CA PHE A 644 -4.16 -8.31 -22.04
C PHE A 644 -4.57 -9.54 -22.85
N LYS A 645 -3.65 -10.05 -23.69
CA LYS A 645 -3.85 -11.21 -24.55
C LYS A 645 -2.55 -12.02 -24.67
N ILE A 646 -2.59 -13.30 -24.31
CA ILE A 646 -1.47 -14.22 -24.49
C ILE A 646 -1.84 -15.18 -25.61
N TYR A 647 -1.12 -15.12 -26.73
CA TYR A 647 -1.25 -16.09 -27.80
C TYR A 647 -0.29 -17.26 -27.55
N ILE A 648 -0.85 -18.46 -27.47
CA ILE A 648 -0.10 -19.71 -27.33
C ILE A 648 -0.22 -20.46 -28.65
N ALA A 649 0.84 -20.45 -29.45
CA ALA A 649 0.93 -21.32 -30.61
C ALA A 649 1.07 -22.77 -30.13
N LEU A 650 0.10 -23.63 -30.45
CA LEU A 650 0.25 -25.06 -30.19
C LEU A 650 1.08 -25.67 -31.33
N PRO A 651 2.07 -26.53 -31.03
CA PRO A 651 2.78 -27.25 -32.08
C PRO A 651 1.80 -28.10 -32.89
N GLY A 652 1.98 -28.13 -34.22
CA GLY A 652 1.06 -28.79 -35.16
C GLY A 652 0.84 -30.30 -34.97
N ASP A 653 1.57 -30.96 -34.06
CA ASP A 653 1.33 -32.34 -33.62
C ASP A 653 0.59 -32.33 -32.27
N THR A 654 -0.71 -32.64 -32.30
CA THR A 654 -1.70 -32.55 -31.21
C THR A 654 -1.55 -33.59 -30.10
N SER A 655 -0.35 -33.79 -29.56
CA SER A 655 -0.09 -34.74 -28.46
C SER A 655 -0.16 -34.13 -27.05
N TYR A 656 -0.18 -32.80 -26.93
CA TYR A 656 -0.23 -32.09 -25.65
C TYR A 656 -1.63 -32.06 -25.09
N THR A 657 -1.80 -32.54 -23.85
CA THR A 657 -3.10 -32.63 -23.16
C THR A 657 -3.22 -31.69 -21.98
N HIS A 658 -2.11 -31.08 -21.53
CA HIS A 658 -2.11 -30.23 -20.34
C HIS A 658 -1.36 -28.91 -20.59
N LEU A 659 -2.02 -27.80 -20.24
CA LEU A 659 -1.52 -26.42 -20.24
C LEU A 659 -1.60 -25.85 -18.82
N ARG A 660 -0.57 -25.12 -18.40
CA ARG A 660 -0.62 -24.27 -17.21
C ARG A 660 0.01 -22.93 -17.49
N VAL A 661 -0.47 -21.90 -16.81
CA VAL A 661 -0.05 -20.50 -17.02
C VAL A 661 0.25 -19.85 -15.68
N ARG A 662 1.26 -19.00 -15.61
CA ARG A 662 1.54 -18.13 -14.46
C ARG A 662 2.00 -16.77 -14.93
N LEU A 663 1.74 -15.76 -14.11
CA LEU A 663 2.16 -14.40 -14.37
C LEU A 663 3.49 -14.15 -13.65
N GLY A 664 4.31 -13.25 -14.15
CA GLY A 664 5.55 -12.91 -13.49
C GLY A 664 5.96 -11.46 -13.68
N GLN A 665 6.93 -11.06 -12.86
CA GLN A 665 7.48 -9.71 -12.83
C GLN A 665 9.00 -9.80 -12.94
N PHE A 666 9.60 -8.95 -13.78
CA PHE A 666 11.04 -8.85 -13.91
C PHE A 666 11.59 -8.12 -12.69
N SER A 667 12.49 -8.78 -11.95
CA SER A 667 13.18 -8.09 -10.86
C SER A 667 14.24 -7.13 -11.40
N ASN A 668 14.97 -7.49 -12.48
CA ASN A 668 16.04 -6.71 -13.10
C ASN A 668 16.09 -6.83 -14.64
N SER A 669 16.89 -5.97 -15.27
CA SER A 669 17.03 -5.85 -16.73
C SER A 669 17.74 -7.00 -17.42
N GLU A 670 18.41 -7.87 -16.66
CA GLU A 670 19.15 -9.03 -17.19
C GLU A 670 18.37 -10.36 -17.09
N ASN A 671 17.06 -10.33 -16.77
CA ASN A 671 16.19 -11.53 -16.68
C ASN A 671 16.62 -12.62 -15.67
N GLU A 672 17.60 -12.36 -14.80
CA GLU A 672 18.18 -13.41 -13.94
C GLU A 672 17.33 -13.77 -12.70
N ASN A 673 16.46 -12.85 -12.24
CA ASN A 673 15.59 -13.06 -11.09
C ASN A 673 14.15 -12.69 -11.46
N LEU A 674 13.26 -13.67 -11.32
CA LEU A 674 11.86 -13.57 -11.72
C LEU A 674 10.97 -13.91 -10.52
N THR A 675 10.02 -13.03 -10.22
CA THR A 675 8.96 -13.33 -9.27
C THR A 675 7.72 -13.77 -10.02
N TYR A 676 7.20 -14.94 -9.69
CA TYR A 676 6.04 -15.52 -10.37
C TYR A 676 4.85 -15.68 -9.43
N THR A 677 3.64 -15.60 -9.98
CA THR A 677 2.45 -16.16 -9.34
C THR A 677 2.53 -17.68 -9.26
N ALA A 678 1.66 -18.31 -8.47
CA ALA A 678 1.47 -19.74 -8.61
C ALA A 678 0.96 -20.08 -10.03
N TRP A 679 1.15 -21.33 -10.42
CA TRP A 679 0.57 -21.86 -11.66
C TRP A 679 -0.96 -21.88 -11.60
N SER A 680 -1.60 -21.69 -12.75
CA SER A 680 -3.03 -21.86 -12.96
C SER A 680 -3.49 -23.26 -12.55
N GLU A 681 -4.79 -23.42 -12.36
CA GLU A 681 -5.39 -24.75 -12.49
C GLU A 681 -4.98 -25.37 -13.83
N LEU A 682 -4.86 -26.69 -13.82
CA LEU A 682 -4.36 -27.45 -14.96
C LEU A 682 -5.44 -27.50 -16.05
N LEU A 683 -5.08 -27.11 -17.26
CA LEU A 683 -6.00 -26.91 -18.37
C LEU A 683 -5.83 -28.00 -19.41
N ASN A 684 -6.94 -28.55 -19.90
CA ASN A 684 -6.90 -29.50 -20.99
C ASN A 684 -7.01 -28.78 -22.33
N THR A 685 -5.95 -28.86 -23.13
CA THR A 685 -5.84 -28.22 -24.46
C THR A 685 -6.92 -28.68 -25.44
N ASN A 686 -7.37 -29.94 -25.38
CA ASN A 686 -8.44 -30.45 -26.24
C ASN A 686 -9.82 -29.93 -25.82
N ASP A 687 -10.04 -29.72 -24.52
CA ASP A 687 -11.26 -29.08 -24.04
C ASP A 687 -11.29 -27.62 -24.49
N LEU A 688 -10.14 -26.92 -24.40
CA LEU A 688 -9.99 -25.52 -24.82
C LEU A 688 -10.25 -25.26 -26.30
N LEU A 689 -9.88 -26.20 -27.18
CA LEU A 689 -10.10 -26.09 -28.62
C LEU A 689 -11.54 -26.40 -29.04
N ASN A 690 -12.32 -27.09 -28.20
CA ASN A 690 -13.66 -27.59 -28.54
C ASN A 690 -14.79 -27.03 -27.65
N SER A 691 -14.50 -26.18 -26.67
CA SER A 691 -15.47 -25.62 -25.72
C SER A 691 -15.81 -24.15 -26.00
N GLU A 692 -17.02 -23.72 -25.61
CA GLU A 692 -17.33 -22.29 -25.47
C GLU A 692 -16.39 -21.61 -24.45
N PRO A 693 -16.23 -20.27 -24.53
CA PRO A 693 -15.44 -19.49 -23.60
C PRO A 693 -15.64 -19.87 -22.12
N SER A 694 -14.60 -20.43 -21.49
CA SER A 694 -14.64 -20.87 -20.09
C SER A 694 -13.66 -20.11 -19.20
N ILE A 695 -13.98 -20.05 -17.90
CA ILE A 695 -13.27 -19.24 -16.90
C ILE A 695 -12.33 -20.10 -16.06
N ILE A 696 -11.08 -19.67 -15.87
CA ILE A 696 -10.01 -20.40 -15.15
C ILE A 696 -9.44 -19.57 -14.00
N ASN A 697 -8.98 -20.20 -12.91
CA ASN A 697 -8.40 -19.56 -11.72
C ASN A 697 -6.86 -19.76 -11.60
N ILE A 698 -6.10 -18.71 -11.24
CA ILE A 698 -4.63 -18.77 -10.98
C ILE A 698 -4.28 -18.24 -9.58
N ASN A 699 -4.17 -19.06 -8.53
CA ASN A 699 -4.00 -18.56 -7.14
C ASN A 699 -2.67 -17.80 -6.87
N GLU A 700 -2.70 -16.85 -5.92
CA GLU A 700 -1.56 -15.95 -5.63
C GLU A 700 -0.68 -16.41 -4.45
N GLU A 701 -1.11 -17.40 -3.67
CA GLU A 701 -0.57 -17.62 -2.32
C GLU A 701 0.88 -18.10 -2.26
N ASN A 702 1.59 -18.27 -3.38
CA ASN A 702 2.99 -18.71 -3.40
C ASN A 702 3.80 -17.95 -4.46
N LEU A 703 4.36 -16.79 -4.09
CA LEU A 703 5.43 -16.15 -4.86
C LEU A 703 6.71 -16.99 -4.70
N VAL A 704 7.28 -17.45 -5.81
CA VAL A 704 8.56 -18.20 -5.81
C VAL A 704 9.60 -17.40 -6.60
N ILE A 705 10.78 -17.23 -5.99
CA ILE A 705 11.98 -16.72 -6.66
C ILE A 705 12.66 -17.93 -7.30
N SER A 706 12.85 -17.92 -8.63
CA SER A 706 13.61 -18.96 -9.32
C SER A 706 14.85 -18.37 -9.99
N PRO A 707 16.04 -18.98 -9.82
CA PRO A 707 17.16 -18.74 -10.72
C PRO A 707 16.90 -19.40 -12.07
N PHE A 708 17.39 -18.79 -13.15
CA PHE A 708 17.29 -19.28 -14.52
C PHE A 708 18.28 -20.44 -14.74
N ASN A 709 17.83 -21.62 -15.15
CA ASN A 709 18.70 -22.66 -15.74
C ASN A 709 17.98 -23.28 -16.95
N TYR A 710 18.46 -22.96 -18.15
CA TYR A 710 18.18 -23.75 -19.36
C TYR A 710 19.36 -24.70 -19.56
N ASP A 711 19.20 -25.98 -19.22
CA ASP A 711 20.14 -27.01 -19.65
C ASP A 711 19.79 -27.45 -21.07
N THR A 712 20.69 -27.14 -22.01
CA THR A 712 20.70 -27.71 -23.36
C THR A 712 21.66 -28.90 -23.40
N ASN A 713 21.10 -30.08 -23.65
CA ASN A 713 21.73 -31.31 -24.16
C ASN A 713 22.88 -31.97 -23.37
N THR A 714 22.70 -33.23 -22.94
CA THR A 714 23.22 -34.46 -23.62
C THR A 714 23.27 -35.68 -22.67
N ASN A 715 22.97 -36.84 -23.27
CA ASN A 715 23.51 -38.18 -23.01
C ASN A 715 22.86 -39.16 -22.01
N GLU A 716 22.45 -40.28 -22.62
CA GLU A 716 22.84 -41.68 -22.35
C GLU A 716 22.45 -42.36 -21.02
N ASP A 717 21.63 -43.40 -21.19
CA ASP A 717 21.67 -44.72 -20.55
C ASP A 717 22.42 -44.90 -19.22
N LYS A 718 21.68 -45.35 -18.19
CA LYS A 718 21.82 -46.74 -17.69
C LYS A 718 20.79 -47.09 -16.62
N ASP A 719 20.26 -48.30 -16.79
CA ASP A 719 19.46 -49.09 -15.84
C ASP A 719 20.06 -49.15 -14.43
N LEU A 720 19.20 -49.28 -13.41
CA LEU A 720 19.02 -50.54 -12.65
C LEU A 720 18.13 -50.39 -11.41
N THR A 721 16.95 -51.02 -11.50
CA THR A 721 16.28 -51.85 -10.49
C THR A 721 16.08 -51.34 -9.05
N ILE A 722 14.81 -51.03 -8.75
CA ILE A 722 14.20 -51.06 -7.43
C ILE A 722 13.84 -52.52 -7.07
N THR A 723 14.27 -52.99 -5.90
CA THR A 723 13.67 -54.18 -5.25
C THR A 723 13.07 -53.77 -3.92
N LEU A 724 11.75 -53.96 -3.80
CA LEU A 724 10.98 -53.99 -2.56
C LEU A 724 11.28 -55.30 -1.83
N ASN A 725 11.35 -55.30 -0.48
CA ASN A 725 10.37 -55.91 0.45
C ASN A 725 10.92 -56.13 1.89
N PRO A 726 10.08 -56.50 2.90
CA PRO A 726 10.05 -55.86 4.22
C PRO A 726 10.27 -56.84 5.40
N GLU A 727 9.94 -56.38 6.62
CA GLU A 727 9.72 -57.16 7.87
C GLU A 727 10.99 -57.69 8.58
N LYS A 728 11.12 -57.83 9.91
CA LYS A 728 10.37 -57.49 11.14
C LYS A 728 11.30 -57.83 12.34
N ASP A 729 10.80 -57.51 13.53
CA ASP A 729 11.07 -58.13 14.85
C ASP A 729 12.07 -57.50 15.84
N GLU A 730 11.73 -57.79 17.10
CA GLU A 730 11.75 -57.02 18.35
C GLU A 730 13.07 -57.13 19.14
N THR A 731 13.32 -56.18 20.08
CA THR A 731 13.22 -56.40 21.55
C THR A 731 13.80 -55.23 22.39
N ASP A 732 12.98 -54.78 23.34
CA ASP A 732 13.15 -54.17 24.68
C ASP A 732 14.45 -53.51 25.18
N GLU A 733 14.34 -52.30 25.78
CA GLU A 733 14.25 -52.12 27.25
C GLU A 733 14.13 -50.62 27.70
N ASN A 734 13.03 -50.35 28.41
CA ASN A 734 12.80 -49.43 29.55
C ASN A 734 13.62 -48.13 29.76
N ASN A 735 12.91 -46.98 29.83
CA ASN A 735 12.64 -46.30 31.12
C ASN A 735 11.74 -45.04 31.03
N ASN A 736 10.88 -44.93 32.05
CA ASN A 736 10.28 -43.73 32.65
C ASN A 736 8.97 -43.13 32.08
N THR A 737 7.91 -43.79 32.55
CA THR A 737 6.54 -43.36 32.86
C THR A 737 6.31 -41.90 33.27
N THR A 738 5.58 -41.17 32.43
CA THR A 738 4.59 -40.13 32.82
C THR A 738 3.33 -40.11 31.91
N SER A 739 3.11 -41.11 31.05
CA SER A 739 2.06 -41.09 29.99
C SER A 739 0.78 -41.89 30.26
N LEU A 740 0.68 -42.64 31.37
CA LEU A 740 -0.37 -43.66 31.54
C LEU A 740 -1.79 -43.13 31.82
N GLU A 741 -2.00 -41.85 32.14
CA GLU A 741 -3.35 -41.29 32.33
C GLU A 741 -3.99 -40.68 31.06
N SER A 742 -3.20 -40.31 30.03
CA SER A 742 -3.75 -39.68 28.81
C SER A 742 -4.36 -40.67 27.84
N ASP A 743 -3.82 -41.89 27.73
CA ASP A 743 -4.29 -42.90 26.77
C ASP A 743 -5.67 -43.45 27.15
N SER A 744 -5.94 -43.60 28.44
CA SER A 744 -7.27 -43.98 28.95
C SER A 744 -8.39 -43.01 28.55
N ARG A 745 -8.06 -41.72 28.36
CA ARG A 745 -9.04 -40.65 28.16
C ARG A 745 -9.29 -40.40 26.68
N PHE A 746 -8.25 -40.41 25.84
CA PHE A 746 -8.40 -40.29 24.39
C PHE A 746 -9.19 -41.46 23.81
N ASP A 747 -8.94 -42.69 24.28
CA ASP A 747 -9.68 -43.88 23.83
C ASP A 747 -11.19 -43.78 24.08
N LYS A 748 -11.61 -43.15 25.18
CA LYS A 748 -13.03 -42.89 25.48
C LYS A 748 -13.63 -41.88 24.49
N GLU A 749 -12.87 -40.85 24.13
CA GLU A 749 -13.31 -39.82 23.17
C GLU A 749 -13.38 -40.34 21.73
N LEU A 750 -12.44 -41.18 21.34
CA LEU A 750 -12.43 -41.84 20.04
C LEU A 750 -13.60 -42.82 19.91
N LYS A 751 -13.82 -43.67 20.93
CA LYS A 751 -14.97 -44.60 21.00
C LYS A 751 -16.31 -43.85 20.96
N TYR A 752 -16.40 -42.68 21.62
CA TYR A 752 -17.58 -41.85 21.56
C TYR A 752 -17.92 -41.39 20.13
N MET A 753 -16.93 -40.88 19.40
CA MET A 753 -17.14 -40.45 18.01
C MET A 753 -17.37 -41.61 17.04
N GLN A 754 -16.72 -42.75 17.25
CA GLN A 754 -16.97 -43.97 16.49
C GLN A 754 -18.40 -44.49 16.68
N ARG A 755 -18.94 -44.42 17.91
CA ARG A 755 -20.34 -44.78 18.18
C ARG A 755 -21.32 -43.88 17.43
N ILE A 756 -21.07 -42.57 17.38
CA ILE A 756 -21.86 -41.62 16.57
C ILE A 756 -21.83 -42.03 15.08
N LEU A 757 -20.66 -42.39 14.56
CA LEU A 757 -20.53 -42.84 13.17
C LEU A 757 -21.33 -44.13 12.91
N SER A 758 -21.20 -45.14 13.78
CA SER A 758 -21.93 -46.41 13.64
C SER A 758 -23.44 -46.23 13.71
N GLU A 759 -23.95 -45.38 14.61
CA GLU A 759 -25.39 -45.11 14.70
C GLU A 759 -25.92 -44.34 13.48
N LEU A 760 -25.11 -43.44 12.89
CA LEU A 760 -25.48 -42.77 11.63
C LEU A 760 -25.53 -43.74 10.45
N GLN A 761 -24.61 -44.71 10.40
CA GLN A 761 -24.59 -45.75 9.37
C GLN A 761 -25.77 -46.72 9.53
N ASN A 762 -26.04 -47.19 10.74
CA ASN A 762 -27.12 -48.14 11.02
C ASN A 762 -28.53 -47.54 10.77
N ASN A 763 -28.69 -46.23 10.96
CA ASN A 763 -29.96 -45.54 10.74
C ASN A 763 -30.14 -45.00 9.30
N ASN A 764 -29.29 -45.38 8.35
CA ASN A 764 -29.28 -44.85 6.97
C ASN A 764 -29.34 -43.31 6.92
N ALA A 765 -28.60 -42.65 7.82
CA ALA A 765 -28.57 -41.19 7.88
C ALA A 765 -27.95 -40.61 6.60
N ASN A 766 -28.32 -39.37 6.27
CA ASN A 766 -27.83 -38.70 5.06
C ASN A 766 -26.29 -38.82 4.93
N PRO A 767 -25.74 -39.22 3.76
CA PRO A 767 -24.30 -39.46 3.56
C PRO A 767 -23.39 -38.29 3.98
N ARG A 768 -23.91 -37.06 3.94
CA ARG A 768 -23.19 -35.86 4.40
C ARG A 768 -22.88 -35.89 5.90
N TYR A 769 -23.72 -36.52 6.72
CA TYR A 769 -23.49 -36.67 8.16
C TYR A 769 -22.47 -37.76 8.47
N ILE A 770 -22.51 -38.87 7.73
CA ILE A 770 -21.52 -39.95 7.83
C ILE A 770 -20.13 -39.42 7.48
N LYS A 771 -19.97 -38.76 6.31
CA LYS A 771 -18.70 -38.13 5.89
C LYS A 771 -18.15 -37.13 6.92
N ARG A 772 -19.05 -36.40 7.58
CA ARG A 772 -18.68 -35.42 8.61
C ARG A 772 -18.24 -36.10 9.92
N ALA A 773 -18.93 -37.15 10.37
CA ALA A 773 -18.53 -37.91 11.54
C ALA A 773 -17.17 -38.59 11.33
N THR A 774 -16.92 -39.16 10.15
CA THR A 774 -15.60 -39.72 9.78
C THR A 774 -14.49 -38.66 9.81
N HIS A 775 -14.75 -37.46 9.27
CA HIS A 775 -13.78 -36.36 9.32
C HIS A 775 -13.46 -35.92 10.76
N TYR A 776 -14.45 -35.95 11.66
CA TYR A 776 -14.24 -35.59 13.06
C TYR A 776 -13.44 -36.62 13.85
N ILE A 777 -13.53 -37.89 13.51
CA ILE A 777 -12.62 -38.94 14.04
C ILE A 777 -11.17 -38.64 13.63
N SER A 778 -10.94 -38.35 12.35
CA SER A 778 -9.60 -37.98 11.85
C SER A 778 -9.04 -36.71 12.54
N LEU A 779 -9.90 -35.73 12.84
CA LEU A 779 -9.47 -34.54 13.59
C LEU A 779 -9.12 -34.84 15.06
N LEU A 780 -9.83 -35.77 15.71
CA LEU A 780 -9.48 -36.20 17.07
C LEU A 780 -8.09 -36.83 17.12
N GLU A 781 -7.84 -37.78 16.21
CA GLU A 781 -6.53 -38.43 16.06
C GLU A 781 -5.43 -37.42 15.74
N LYS A 782 -5.73 -36.45 14.87
CA LYS A 782 -4.81 -35.34 14.59
C LYS A 782 -4.50 -34.52 15.86
N TYR A 783 -5.51 -34.13 16.64
CA TYR A 783 -5.28 -33.36 17.86
C TYR A 783 -4.50 -34.14 18.92
N GLN A 784 -4.72 -35.45 19.02
CA GLN A 784 -3.94 -36.31 19.91
C GLN A 784 -2.49 -36.44 19.45
N ARG A 785 -2.25 -36.62 18.15
CA ARG A 785 -0.89 -36.60 17.58
C ARG A 785 -0.20 -35.27 17.90
N VAL A 786 -0.89 -34.15 17.68
CA VAL A 786 -0.37 -32.81 17.97
C VAL A 786 -0.01 -32.66 19.45
N LEU A 787 -0.82 -33.15 20.39
CA LEU A 787 -0.48 -33.14 21.81
C LEU A 787 0.76 -33.99 22.13
N ASN A 788 0.95 -35.12 21.46
CA ASN A 788 2.07 -36.03 21.72
C ASN A 788 3.37 -35.62 21.00
N THR A 789 3.34 -34.73 20.02
CA THR A 789 4.55 -34.28 19.28
C THR A 789 5.22 -33.08 19.97
N PRO A 790 6.55 -33.07 20.19
CA PRO A 790 7.24 -31.92 20.78
C PRO A 790 7.02 -30.63 20.00
N LEU A 791 6.96 -29.49 20.71
CA LEU A 791 6.64 -28.18 20.14
C LEU A 791 7.54 -27.81 18.96
N LYS A 792 8.85 -28.10 19.03
CA LYS A 792 9.82 -27.81 17.96
C LYS A 792 9.49 -28.50 16.63
N ASP A 793 8.89 -29.68 16.68
CA ASP A 793 8.68 -30.57 15.52
C ASP A 793 7.30 -30.38 14.86
N LEU A 794 6.49 -29.42 15.37
CA LEU A 794 5.16 -29.12 14.85
C LEU A 794 5.17 -27.92 13.88
N PRO A 795 4.34 -27.94 12.81
CA PRO A 795 4.08 -26.77 11.98
C PRO A 795 3.26 -25.71 12.74
N LEU A 796 3.30 -24.44 12.29
CA LEU A 796 2.79 -23.27 13.01
C LEU A 796 1.34 -23.43 13.50
N LEU A 797 0.44 -23.93 12.64
CA LEU A 797 -0.96 -24.13 12.98
C LEU A 797 -1.14 -25.18 14.10
N GLU A 798 -0.31 -26.22 14.10
CA GLU A 798 -0.36 -27.30 15.08
C GLU A 798 0.33 -26.91 16.39
N LYS A 799 1.38 -26.07 16.34
CA LYS A 799 1.95 -25.41 17.53
C LYS A 799 0.89 -24.57 18.24
N TYR A 800 0.13 -23.76 17.50
CA TYR A 800 -0.98 -22.97 18.04
C TYR A 800 -2.06 -23.87 18.64
N GLN A 801 -2.43 -24.98 17.98
CA GLN A 801 -3.39 -25.94 18.49
C GLN A 801 -2.90 -26.59 19.79
N LYS A 802 -1.66 -27.09 19.83
CA LYS A 802 -1.05 -27.68 21.03
C LYS A 802 -1.06 -26.72 22.21
N ILE A 803 -0.52 -25.52 22.03
CA ILE A 803 -0.46 -24.49 23.08
C ILE A 803 -1.88 -24.12 23.55
N THR A 804 -2.84 -24.02 22.63
CA THR A 804 -4.22 -23.69 23.00
C THR A 804 -4.90 -24.81 23.76
N ILE A 805 -4.66 -26.07 23.38
CA ILE A 805 -5.21 -27.24 24.04
C ILE A 805 -4.59 -27.40 25.43
N GLU A 806 -3.27 -27.30 25.58
CA GLU A 806 -2.55 -27.41 26.86
C GLU A 806 -2.85 -26.25 27.81
N LYS A 807 -2.73 -24.98 27.35
CA LYS A 807 -2.91 -23.79 28.19
C LYS A 807 -4.32 -23.65 28.75
N LYS A 808 -5.33 -24.19 28.05
CA LYS A 808 -6.74 -24.14 28.47
C LYS A 808 -7.25 -25.48 29.02
N GLY A 809 -6.39 -26.50 29.13
CA GLY A 809 -6.75 -27.82 29.64
C GLY A 809 -7.84 -28.51 28.81
N TYR A 810 -7.87 -28.29 27.49
CA TYR A 810 -8.81 -28.97 26.61
C TYR A 810 -8.36 -30.41 26.36
N THR A 811 -9.34 -31.31 26.25
CA THR A 811 -9.15 -32.59 25.56
C THR A 811 -9.38 -32.44 24.05
N PRO A 812 -8.89 -33.37 23.20
CA PRO A 812 -9.19 -33.41 21.78
C PRO A 812 -10.68 -33.23 21.45
N LEU A 813 -11.59 -33.90 22.15
CA LEU A 813 -13.03 -33.79 21.93
C LEU A 813 -13.60 -32.44 22.39
N SER A 814 -13.14 -31.90 23.52
CA SER A 814 -13.58 -30.57 23.97
C SER A 814 -13.08 -29.47 23.03
N PHE A 815 -11.90 -29.64 22.44
CA PHE A 815 -11.36 -28.72 21.44
C PHE A 815 -12.12 -28.82 20.12
N LEU A 816 -12.48 -30.04 19.69
CA LEU A 816 -13.36 -30.27 18.55
C LEU A 816 -14.74 -29.62 18.77
N ARG A 817 -15.34 -29.78 19.97
CA ARG A 817 -16.60 -29.13 20.37
C ARG A 817 -16.53 -27.61 20.28
N ARG A 818 -15.43 -27.00 20.70
CA ARG A 818 -15.22 -25.55 20.61
C ARG A 818 -15.16 -25.08 19.16
N ASN A 819 -14.48 -25.82 18.29
CA ASN A 819 -14.28 -25.42 16.90
C ASN A 819 -15.53 -25.68 16.04
N PHE A 820 -16.32 -26.70 16.38
CA PHE A 820 -17.51 -27.11 15.61
C PHE A 820 -18.78 -27.32 16.46
N PRO A 821 -19.20 -26.33 17.27
CA PRO A 821 -20.23 -26.53 18.30
C PRO A 821 -21.61 -26.88 17.73
N TYR A 822 -22.02 -26.23 16.64
CA TYR A 822 -23.33 -26.45 16.03
C TYR A 822 -23.40 -27.79 15.29
N HIS A 823 -22.34 -28.14 14.56
CA HIS A 823 -22.32 -29.33 13.72
C HIS A 823 -22.17 -30.60 14.53
N LEU A 824 -21.32 -30.63 15.56
CA LEU A 824 -21.20 -31.78 16.43
C LEU A 824 -22.49 -32.02 17.24
N LYS A 825 -23.07 -30.95 17.81
CA LYS A 825 -24.36 -31.03 18.52
C LYS A 825 -25.51 -31.55 17.64
N LYS A 826 -25.46 -31.25 16.34
CA LYS A 826 -26.44 -31.78 15.36
C LYS A 826 -26.25 -33.27 15.12
N LEU A 827 -25.01 -33.77 15.02
CA LEU A 827 -24.74 -35.21 14.89
C LEU A 827 -25.20 -35.97 16.15
N GLU A 828 -24.91 -35.41 17.33
CA GLU A 828 -25.34 -35.96 18.63
C GLU A 828 -26.86 -36.01 18.77
N LYS A 829 -27.57 -34.97 18.29
CA LYS A 829 -29.03 -34.93 18.30
C LYS A 829 -29.65 -35.97 17.35
N ILE A 830 -29.03 -36.22 16.20
CA ILE A 830 -29.50 -37.22 15.22
C ILE A 830 -29.32 -38.65 15.76
N THR A 831 -28.27 -38.87 16.55
CA THR A 831 -27.93 -40.18 17.14
C THR A 831 -28.56 -40.39 18.53
N ASN A 832 -29.24 -39.39 19.09
CA ASN A 832 -29.78 -39.42 20.45
C ASN A 832 -28.73 -39.68 21.56
N LEU A 833 -27.44 -39.50 21.26
CA LEU A 833 -26.34 -39.65 22.21
C LEU A 833 -26.10 -38.32 22.93
N LYS A 834 -26.37 -38.28 24.24
CA LYS A 834 -25.81 -37.24 25.12
C LYS A 834 -24.53 -37.78 25.76
N THR A 835 -23.49 -36.95 25.84
CA THR A 835 -22.32 -37.23 26.70
C THR A 835 -22.79 -37.43 28.14
N THR A 836 -22.60 -38.63 28.68
CA THR A 836 -22.50 -38.87 30.13
C THR A 836 -21.10 -38.56 30.59
#